data_AF-A0A925UKF7-F1
#
_entry.id   AF-A0A925UKF7-F1
#
_cell.length_a   1.000
_cell.length_b   1.000
_cell.length_c   1.000
_cell.angle_alpha   90.00
_cell.angle_beta   90.00
_cell.angle_gamma   90.00
#
_symmetry.space_group_name_H-M   'P 1'
#
loop_
_entity.id
_entity.type
_entity.pdbx_description
1 polymer ?
#
loop_
_entity_poly.entity_id
_entity_poly.type
_entity_poly.pdbx_seq_one_letter_code
_entity_poly.pdbx_strand_id
1 'polypeptide(L)'
;MKLLRKPISCIVVIIFLITIIFSPLMPANNVHAAGGTLYEAESAVRVDAEVQTLGAGFSGTGYVDLGDKANASSMTWQSVYAAVSGNYILNIKYSNNSINDTPMSITVNGQKVTTFNGEPTDVNTWGTLTSVVALNMGNNTIKLVSESADGSFVDYLEVIPYATIVETESGGGAAHSKVTIAANVGTAPGFSGTGYVSISDLSGYMLFNNVVVPSTGKYTIKLRYSLGNTTRPAKMTVNGTQILNIKGLGTGAWSNWKYEELKGVDLNAGSNTIKIERLASNTTAVYDRFEIEPEAVPVLGDQTYRTTTFEATDIDPMIAATATDAIVNSPLLDGKKINSLSETSVKLVNRNSSRMAEITIPATKRGIIGFPFNNSWTVPVSMKSYTVESSFILPDKNANYLFKLIGATGFESTVFVFGMDGKIYARSNNTASGALAERGIWSKDIQYKIKLVFHVDTQSYEMYLDGNKIIDNEPMQTDTYTGGLKGFYMEAREGARLETKILVDDIQLSGSNALGTAAVVNPNLGKLYEDQPYIGTPVNYYISGSSGLDINDGKSTEKAFKTIQKAATVTNPGDTVFIMPGTYLANTSNDKWLNITRSGAHDYETGEAYYITYKAYDPTNKPKLQLVKDIKGIWNMVSIQANYIIFDGVEVEGTVNDLTLAMGEENYNLKIAGGTDWA
;
A
#
# COMPACT_ATOMS: atom_id res chain seq x y z
N MET A 1 31.33 -8.97 -86.05
CA MET A 1 30.36 -9.97 -86.53
C MET A 1 29.49 -10.43 -85.36
N LYS A 2 28.26 -10.90 -85.60
CA LYS A 2 27.35 -11.57 -84.64
C LYS A 2 28.02 -12.78 -83.94
N LEU A 3 27.62 -13.28 -82.75
CA LEU A 3 26.69 -12.79 -81.68
C LEU A 3 27.52 -12.61 -80.37
N LEU A 4 27.17 -12.91 -79.09
CA LEU A 4 25.98 -13.44 -78.37
C LEU A 4 26.05 -13.01 -76.87
N ARG A 5 24.93 -13.06 -76.13
CA ARG A 5 24.85 -12.83 -74.67
C ARG A 5 25.04 -14.12 -73.86
N LYS A 6 25.57 -14.01 -72.63
CA LYS A 6 25.30 -14.93 -71.50
C LYS A 6 24.94 -14.11 -70.24
N PRO A 7 24.18 -14.68 -69.28
CA PRO A 7 23.48 -13.89 -68.26
C PRO A 7 24.31 -13.57 -67.02
N ILE A 8 23.86 -12.55 -66.28
CA ILE A 8 24.27 -12.28 -64.91
C ILE A 8 23.41 -13.16 -63.98
N SER A 9 24.05 -13.82 -63.01
CA SER A 9 23.36 -14.48 -61.89
C SER A 9 23.97 -13.97 -60.59
N CYS A 10 23.21 -13.18 -59.83
CA CYS A 10 23.65 -12.71 -58.52
C CYS A 10 23.69 -13.87 -57.54
N ILE A 11 24.86 -14.09 -56.92
CA ILE A 11 24.97 -14.99 -55.77
C ILE A 11 24.46 -14.23 -54.55
N VAL A 12 23.30 -14.63 -54.03
CA VAL A 12 22.79 -14.15 -52.75
C VAL A 12 23.57 -14.87 -51.64
N VAL A 13 24.50 -14.16 -51.01
CA VAL A 13 25.24 -14.67 -49.84
C VAL A 13 24.31 -14.60 -48.62
N ILE A 14 23.70 -15.74 -48.28
CA ILE A 14 22.91 -15.87 -47.05
C ILE A 14 23.89 -15.99 -45.87
N ILE A 15 24.08 -14.89 -45.15
CA ILE A 15 24.84 -14.87 -43.91
C ILE A 15 23.97 -15.50 -42.81
N PHE A 16 24.29 -16.74 -42.42
CA PHE A 16 23.73 -17.35 -41.23
C PHE A 16 24.31 -16.66 -39.99
N LEU A 17 23.56 -15.72 -39.43
CA LEU A 17 23.90 -15.08 -38.16
C LEU A 17 23.61 -16.05 -37.01
N ILE A 18 24.59 -16.88 -36.65
CA ILE A 18 24.47 -17.81 -35.51
C ILE A 18 24.53 -16.99 -34.22
N THR A 19 23.36 -16.63 -33.69
CA THR A 19 23.22 -16.11 -32.33
C THR A 19 23.51 -17.24 -31.35
N ILE A 20 24.73 -17.28 -30.83
CA ILE A 20 25.08 -18.16 -29.70
C ILE A 20 24.35 -17.62 -28.47
N ILE A 21 23.21 -18.25 -28.15
CA ILE A 21 22.51 -18.01 -26.89
C ILE A 21 23.37 -18.62 -25.79
N PHE A 22 24.13 -17.79 -25.09
CA PHE A 22 24.69 -18.16 -23.79
C PHE A 22 23.53 -18.27 -22.79
N SER A 23 22.97 -19.46 -22.66
CA SER A 23 22.24 -19.84 -21.45
C SER A 23 23.19 -19.63 -20.27
N PRO A 24 22.81 -18.89 -19.21
CA PRO A 24 23.66 -18.76 -18.03
C PRO A 24 23.88 -20.15 -17.43
N LEU A 25 25.15 -20.54 -17.30
CA LEU A 25 25.52 -21.82 -16.71
C LEU A 25 25.26 -21.73 -15.20
N MET A 26 24.12 -22.26 -14.76
CA MET A 26 23.81 -22.36 -13.33
C MET A 26 24.88 -23.24 -12.65
N PRO A 27 25.47 -22.79 -11.52
CA PRO A 27 26.41 -23.62 -10.77
C PRO A 27 25.72 -24.88 -10.25
N ALA A 28 26.51 -25.91 -9.92
CA ALA A 28 25.98 -27.20 -9.50
C ALA A 28 25.29 -27.08 -8.13
N ASN A 29 23.97 -27.31 -8.09
CA ASN A 29 23.17 -27.22 -6.87
C ASN A 29 23.64 -28.22 -5.80
N ASN A 30 24.30 -27.69 -4.75
CA ASN A 30 24.21 -28.28 -3.42
C ASN A 30 22.76 -28.13 -2.88
N VAL A 31 22.40 -28.90 -1.84
CA VAL A 31 21.02 -28.91 -1.32
C VAL A 31 20.83 -27.80 -0.28
N HIS A 32 20.53 -26.59 -0.78
CA HIS A 32 20.20 -25.40 0.04
C HIS A 32 18.67 -25.24 0.24
N ALA A 33 18.27 -24.20 0.99
CA ALA A 33 16.88 -23.88 1.23
C ALA A 33 16.13 -23.65 -0.10
N ALA A 34 15.16 -24.51 -0.41
CA ALA A 34 14.50 -24.48 -1.70
C ALA A 34 13.74 -23.15 -1.88
N GLY A 35 14.06 -22.41 -2.94
CA GLY A 35 13.53 -21.07 -3.23
C GLY A 35 14.59 -19.96 -3.19
N GLY A 36 15.76 -20.20 -2.58
CA GLY A 36 16.93 -19.33 -2.70
C GLY A 36 17.68 -19.51 -4.03
N THR A 37 18.44 -18.48 -4.43
CA THR A 37 19.44 -18.54 -5.51
C THR A 37 20.80 -18.12 -4.97
N LEU A 38 21.85 -18.89 -5.27
CA LEU A 38 23.22 -18.63 -4.81
C LEU A 38 24.05 -17.88 -5.87
N TYR A 39 24.88 -16.96 -5.39
CA TYR A 39 25.90 -16.24 -6.15
C TYR A 39 27.23 -16.34 -5.40
N GLU A 40 28.06 -17.30 -5.79
CA GLU A 40 29.38 -17.55 -5.19
C GLU A 40 30.27 -16.29 -5.26
N ALA A 41 31.07 -16.02 -4.24
CA ALA A 41 31.82 -14.76 -4.10
C ALA A 41 33.00 -14.67 -5.07
N GLU A 42 33.70 -15.77 -5.34
CA GLU A 42 34.85 -15.81 -6.26
C GLU A 42 34.46 -15.54 -7.72
N SER A 43 33.15 -15.59 -8.03
CA SER A 43 32.58 -15.18 -9.32
C SER A 43 32.22 -13.68 -9.40
N ALA A 44 32.30 -12.92 -8.30
CA ALA A 44 32.02 -11.47 -8.29
C ALA A 44 33.15 -10.65 -8.94
N VAL A 45 32.83 -9.47 -9.47
CA VAL A 45 33.84 -8.50 -9.95
C VAL A 45 34.46 -7.79 -8.75
N ARG A 46 35.79 -7.76 -8.66
CA ARG A 46 36.55 -7.28 -7.49
C ARG A 46 37.42 -6.06 -7.81
N VAL A 47 37.67 -5.26 -6.79
CA VAL A 47 38.65 -4.17 -6.73
C VAL A 47 39.39 -4.35 -5.40
N ASP A 48 40.71 -4.56 -5.46
CA ASP A 48 41.61 -4.83 -4.31
C ASP A 48 41.24 -6.02 -3.39
N ALA A 49 40.24 -6.81 -3.78
CA ALA A 49 39.82 -8.03 -3.11
C ALA A 49 40.32 -9.29 -3.85
N GLU A 50 40.81 -10.29 -3.12
CA GLU A 50 41.44 -11.50 -3.66
C GLU A 50 40.54 -12.75 -3.51
N VAL A 51 40.85 -13.83 -4.25
CA VAL A 51 40.19 -15.13 -4.09
C VAL A 51 41.13 -16.08 -3.36
N GLN A 52 40.65 -16.64 -2.26
CA GLN A 52 41.34 -17.66 -1.49
C GLN A 52 40.68 -19.03 -1.70
N THR A 53 41.48 -20.10 -1.75
CA THR A 53 41.01 -21.47 -1.96
C THR A 53 41.51 -22.43 -0.87
N LEU A 54 41.93 -21.90 0.28
CA LEU A 54 42.51 -22.63 1.40
C LEU A 54 41.70 -22.37 2.68
N GLY A 55 41.41 -23.44 3.43
CA GLY A 55 40.52 -23.41 4.59
C GLY A 55 39.48 -24.53 4.49
N ALA A 56 38.38 -24.38 5.22
CA ALA A 56 37.21 -25.26 5.15
C ALA A 56 35.90 -24.47 5.36
N GLY A 57 34.78 -25.10 5.04
CA GLY A 57 33.43 -24.60 5.33
C GLY A 57 32.81 -23.65 4.27
N PHE A 58 33.58 -23.25 3.26
CA PHE A 58 33.12 -22.44 2.12
C PHE A 58 32.45 -23.30 1.03
N SER A 59 31.63 -22.69 0.15
CA SER A 59 30.98 -23.32 -1.01
C SER A 59 31.83 -23.21 -2.29
N GLY A 60 31.22 -23.32 -3.48
CA GLY A 60 31.89 -23.14 -4.77
C GLY A 60 33.26 -23.81 -4.93
N THR A 61 34.26 -22.97 -5.16
CA THR A 61 35.66 -23.31 -5.40
C THR A 61 36.65 -22.48 -4.57
N GLY A 62 36.16 -21.46 -3.87
CA GLY A 62 36.93 -20.56 -3.03
C GLY A 62 36.02 -19.55 -2.33
N TYR A 63 36.63 -18.56 -1.69
CA TYR A 63 35.95 -17.40 -1.10
C TYR A 63 36.73 -16.13 -1.42
N VAL A 64 36.14 -14.96 -1.18
CA VAL A 64 36.78 -13.66 -1.38
C VAL A 64 37.29 -13.09 -0.08
N ASP A 65 38.56 -12.70 -0.03
CA ASP A 65 39.07 -11.77 0.98
C ASP A 65 38.69 -10.34 0.57
N LEU A 66 37.90 -9.65 1.40
CA LEU A 66 37.37 -8.33 1.07
C LEU A 66 38.39 -7.18 1.24
N GLY A 67 39.59 -7.42 1.79
CA GLY A 67 40.69 -6.43 1.79
C GLY A 67 40.46 -5.11 2.55
N ASP A 68 41.32 -4.12 2.30
CA ASP A 68 41.39 -2.86 3.06
C ASP A 68 40.52 -1.73 2.46
N LYS A 69 39.78 -1.03 3.32
CA LYS A 69 39.09 0.23 3.03
C LYS A 69 40.01 1.29 2.43
N ALA A 70 41.28 1.37 2.84
CA ALA A 70 42.24 2.38 2.39
C ALA A 70 42.48 2.32 0.86
N ASN A 71 42.36 1.12 0.28
CA ASN A 71 42.46 0.88 -1.16
C ASN A 71 41.09 0.90 -1.87
N ALA A 72 40.01 1.28 -1.14
CA ALA A 72 38.61 1.19 -1.54
C ALA A 72 38.17 -0.24 -1.93
N SER A 73 38.71 -1.25 -1.23
CA SER A 73 38.50 -2.66 -1.56
C SER A 73 37.02 -3.06 -1.54
N SER A 74 36.61 -3.81 -2.56
CA SER A 74 35.21 -4.17 -2.77
C SER A 74 34.98 -5.31 -3.77
N MET A 75 33.81 -5.96 -3.63
CA MET A 75 33.32 -6.99 -4.56
C MET A 75 31.90 -6.66 -5.04
N THR A 76 31.54 -7.04 -6.26
CA THR A 76 30.24 -6.72 -6.88
C THR A 76 29.70 -7.88 -7.70
N TRP A 77 28.54 -8.40 -7.32
CA TRP A 77 27.71 -9.24 -8.17
C TRP A 77 26.91 -8.34 -9.12
N GLN A 78 27.23 -8.38 -10.42
CA GLN A 78 26.68 -7.45 -11.43
C GLN A 78 25.32 -7.89 -12.00
N SER A 79 24.94 -9.15 -11.81
CA SER A 79 23.79 -9.78 -12.48
C SER A 79 22.95 -10.62 -11.51
N VAL A 80 22.55 -10.05 -10.37
CA VAL A 80 21.65 -10.72 -9.42
C VAL A 80 20.23 -10.66 -9.97
N TYR A 81 19.72 -11.79 -10.44
CA TYR A 81 18.42 -11.87 -11.10
C TYR A 81 17.26 -11.97 -10.10
N ALA A 82 16.27 -11.10 -10.25
CA ALA A 82 14.98 -11.15 -9.58
C ALA A 82 13.85 -11.33 -10.61
N ALA A 83 13.07 -12.40 -10.48
CA ALA A 83 12.01 -12.74 -11.43
C ALA A 83 10.85 -11.73 -11.45
N VAL A 84 10.68 -10.97 -10.36
CA VAL A 84 9.67 -9.92 -10.18
C VAL A 84 10.28 -8.75 -9.41
N SER A 85 9.74 -7.55 -9.57
CA SER A 85 10.03 -6.44 -8.66
C SER A 85 9.38 -6.72 -7.29
N GLY A 86 10.14 -6.64 -6.20
CA GLY A 86 9.62 -6.98 -4.87
C GLY A 86 10.68 -6.93 -3.78
N ASN A 87 10.31 -7.36 -2.57
CA ASN A 87 11.27 -7.53 -1.47
C ASN A 87 11.99 -8.87 -1.59
N TYR A 88 13.28 -8.87 -1.31
CA TYR A 88 14.13 -10.05 -1.23
C TYR A 88 14.92 -10.04 0.07
N ILE A 89 15.11 -11.21 0.66
CA ILE A 89 16.06 -11.43 1.75
C ILE A 89 17.42 -11.71 1.10
N LEU A 90 18.44 -10.96 1.51
CA LEU A 90 19.84 -11.20 1.16
C LEU A 90 20.54 -11.81 2.38
N ASN A 91 21.08 -13.02 2.22
CA ASN A 91 21.93 -13.69 3.19
C ASN A 91 23.36 -13.73 2.64
N ILE A 92 24.27 -12.97 3.23
CA ILE A 92 25.70 -12.99 2.87
C ILE A 92 26.42 -13.94 3.81
N LYS A 93 27.07 -14.95 3.25
CA LYS A 93 27.89 -15.90 3.99
C LYS A 93 29.29 -15.32 4.18
N TYR A 94 29.75 -15.21 5.42
CA TYR A 94 31.01 -14.53 5.76
C TYR A 94 31.76 -15.21 6.91
N SER A 95 33.06 -14.96 7.01
CA SER A 95 33.91 -15.36 8.14
C SER A 95 34.85 -14.20 8.47
N ASN A 96 35.10 -13.96 9.75
CA ASN A 96 36.07 -13.00 10.24
C ASN A 96 36.96 -13.70 11.27
N ASN A 97 38.19 -14.03 10.89
CA ASN A 97 39.16 -14.68 11.78
C ASN A 97 39.99 -13.68 12.63
N SER A 98 39.64 -12.38 12.60
CA SER A 98 40.21 -11.35 13.46
C SER A 98 39.57 -11.38 14.86
N ILE A 99 40.24 -10.75 15.82
CA ILE A 99 39.68 -10.49 17.16
C ILE A 99 38.85 -9.20 17.22
N ASN A 100 38.86 -8.41 16.14
CA ASN A 100 38.12 -7.17 15.99
C ASN A 100 37.00 -7.33 14.96
N ASP A 101 35.96 -6.52 15.08
CA ASP A 101 34.94 -6.36 14.05
C ASP A 101 35.56 -5.89 12.73
N THR A 102 35.14 -6.49 11.62
CA THR A 102 35.57 -6.14 10.24
C THR A 102 34.37 -5.59 9.46
N PRO A 103 33.92 -4.35 9.74
CA PRO A 103 32.71 -3.81 9.14
C PRO A 103 32.78 -3.71 7.61
N MET A 104 31.65 -3.98 6.97
CA MET A 104 31.48 -3.88 5.52
C MET A 104 30.16 -3.20 5.19
N SER A 105 30.13 -2.35 4.16
CA SER A 105 28.88 -1.76 3.68
C SER A 105 28.34 -2.43 2.44
N ILE A 106 27.02 -2.62 2.45
CA ILE A 106 26.26 -3.18 1.33
C ILE A 106 25.55 -2.06 0.58
N THR A 107 25.69 -2.09 -0.74
CA THR A 107 24.92 -1.26 -1.67
C THR A 107 24.15 -2.14 -2.65
N VAL A 108 22.90 -1.78 -2.94
CA VAL A 108 22.01 -2.47 -3.89
C VAL A 108 21.50 -1.43 -4.88
N ASN A 109 21.76 -1.64 -6.17
CA ASN A 109 21.46 -0.68 -7.25
C ASN A 109 21.91 0.78 -6.95
N GLY A 110 23.01 0.94 -6.21
CA GLY A 110 23.57 2.23 -5.78
C GLY A 110 23.08 2.72 -4.40
N GLN A 111 21.94 2.24 -3.88
CA GLN A 111 21.50 2.58 -2.52
C GLN A 111 22.35 1.87 -1.47
N LYS A 112 22.98 2.62 -0.54
CA LYS A 112 23.56 2.01 0.67
C LYS A 112 22.43 1.53 1.59
N VAL A 113 22.37 0.23 1.81
CA VAL A 113 21.34 -0.41 2.66
C VAL A 113 21.79 -0.37 4.11
N THR A 114 22.99 -0.86 4.42
CA THR A 114 23.56 -0.82 5.77
C THR A 114 25.09 -0.90 5.77
N THR A 115 25.69 -0.80 6.96
CA THR A 115 27.04 -1.27 7.26
C THR A 115 26.91 -2.39 8.29
N PHE A 116 27.21 -3.62 7.89
CA PHE A 116 27.28 -4.74 8.81
C PHE A 116 28.52 -4.63 9.69
N ASN A 117 28.45 -5.10 10.94
CA ASN A 117 29.58 -5.05 11.86
C ASN A 117 30.71 -6.03 11.49
N GLY A 118 30.37 -7.18 10.90
CA GLY A 118 31.35 -8.21 10.54
C GLY A 118 32.04 -8.79 11.77
N GLU A 119 31.24 -9.29 12.73
CA GLU A 119 31.72 -9.77 14.03
C GLU A 119 32.67 -10.98 13.90
N PRO A 120 33.63 -11.17 14.81
CA PRO A 120 34.51 -12.34 14.85
C PRO A 120 33.78 -13.68 14.79
N THR A 121 34.31 -14.60 13.99
CA THR A 121 33.86 -15.99 13.85
C THR A 121 34.97 -16.96 14.26
N ASP A 122 34.60 -18.13 14.80
CA ASP A 122 35.55 -19.22 15.01
C ASP A 122 36.25 -19.66 13.70
N VAL A 123 37.44 -20.24 13.81
CA VAL A 123 38.28 -20.62 12.64
C VAL A 123 37.58 -21.66 11.76
N ASN A 124 37.47 -21.36 10.45
CA ASN A 124 36.66 -22.10 9.46
C ASN A 124 35.14 -22.10 9.72
N THR A 125 34.65 -21.27 10.64
CA THR A 125 33.21 -21.09 10.88
C THR A 125 32.71 -19.89 10.10
N TRP A 126 31.61 -20.09 9.39
CA TRP A 126 30.99 -19.08 8.55
C TRP A 126 29.70 -18.58 9.20
N GLY A 127 29.65 -17.30 9.54
CA GLY A 127 28.44 -16.58 9.94
C GLY A 127 27.52 -16.27 8.75
N THR A 128 26.42 -15.58 9.00
CA THR A 128 25.51 -15.06 7.97
C THR A 128 25.09 -13.64 8.34
N LEU A 129 25.20 -12.70 7.40
CA LEU A 129 24.67 -11.33 7.52
C LEU A 129 23.37 -11.25 6.72
N THR A 130 22.29 -10.76 7.33
CA THR A 130 20.96 -10.73 6.71
C THR A 130 20.44 -9.31 6.56
N SER A 131 19.88 -8.99 5.38
CA SER A 131 19.15 -7.75 5.11
C SER A 131 17.91 -8.01 4.25
N VAL A 132 16.92 -7.11 4.29
CA VAL A 132 15.77 -7.12 3.37
C VAL A 132 15.85 -5.91 2.47
N VAL A 133 15.78 -6.12 1.15
CA VAL A 133 15.95 -5.07 0.14
C VAL A 133 14.86 -5.14 -0.92
N ALA A 134 14.55 -4.02 -1.56
CA ALA A 134 13.79 -4.01 -2.81
C ALA A 134 14.72 -4.35 -3.99
N LEU A 135 14.34 -5.34 -4.80
CA LEU A 135 14.98 -5.62 -6.09
C LEU A 135 14.04 -5.25 -7.24
N ASN A 136 14.63 -4.78 -8.32
CA ASN A 136 13.97 -4.53 -9.60
C ASN A 136 13.82 -5.84 -10.37
N MET A 137 12.79 -5.96 -11.22
CA MET A 137 12.65 -7.12 -12.11
C MET A 137 13.84 -7.19 -13.09
N GLY A 138 14.42 -8.38 -13.26
CA GLY A 138 15.62 -8.59 -14.07
C GLY A 138 16.90 -8.54 -13.24
N ASN A 139 17.98 -8.04 -13.82
CA ASN A 139 19.30 -8.00 -13.17
C ASN A 139 19.43 -6.80 -12.24
N ASN A 140 19.99 -7.05 -11.06
CA ASN A 140 20.32 -6.07 -10.04
C ASN A 140 21.82 -6.14 -9.74
N THR A 141 22.40 -5.02 -9.30
CA THR A 141 23.79 -4.96 -8.84
C THR A 141 23.84 -4.95 -7.33
N ILE A 142 24.63 -5.83 -6.73
CA ILE A 142 24.85 -5.90 -5.28
C ILE A 142 26.35 -5.84 -5.02
N LYS A 143 26.78 -4.83 -4.24
CA LYS A 143 28.19 -4.53 -3.97
C LYS A 143 28.46 -4.47 -2.48
N LEU A 144 29.52 -5.15 -2.04
CA LEU A 144 30.12 -5.03 -0.72
C LEU A 144 31.40 -4.22 -0.78
N VAL A 145 31.65 -3.38 0.23
CA VAL A 145 32.83 -2.54 0.38
C VAL A 145 33.40 -2.76 1.77
N SER A 146 34.73 -2.95 1.88
CA SER A 146 35.39 -2.99 3.19
C SER A 146 35.33 -1.61 3.85
N GLU A 147 34.91 -1.55 5.12
CA GLU A 147 34.84 -0.32 5.90
C GLU A 147 35.89 -0.30 7.03
N SER A 148 36.79 -1.30 7.08
CA SER A 148 37.88 -1.52 8.03
C SER A 148 39.24 -1.76 7.35
N ALA A 149 40.32 -1.85 8.14
CA ALA A 149 41.69 -2.07 7.65
C ALA A 149 41.93 -3.51 7.14
N ASP A 150 41.32 -4.49 7.82
CA ASP A 150 41.25 -5.88 7.39
C ASP A 150 39.80 -6.18 6.97
N GLY A 151 39.60 -6.89 5.86
CA GLY A 151 38.28 -7.27 5.37
C GLY A 151 37.79 -8.60 5.95
N SER A 152 36.48 -8.81 6.02
CA SER A 152 35.96 -10.16 6.22
C SER A 152 36.20 -11.02 4.98
N PHE A 153 36.24 -12.33 5.19
CA PHE A 153 36.12 -13.31 4.12
C PHE A 153 34.63 -13.46 3.75
N VAL A 154 34.30 -13.53 2.46
CA VAL A 154 32.93 -13.64 1.94
C VAL A 154 32.85 -14.85 1.00
N ASP A 155 31.89 -15.73 1.25
CA ASP A 155 31.76 -17.05 0.62
C ASP A 155 30.70 -17.04 -0.49
N TYR A 156 29.46 -16.66 -0.16
CA TYR A 156 28.39 -16.49 -1.15
C TYR A 156 27.35 -15.44 -0.74
N LEU A 157 26.57 -15.00 -1.72
CA LEU A 157 25.30 -14.32 -1.52
C LEU A 157 24.14 -15.25 -1.87
N GLU A 158 23.28 -15.54 -0.91
CA GLU A 158 21.99 -16.20 -1.10
C GLU A 158 20.88 -15.15 -1.21
N VAL A 159 20.06 -15.27 -2.25
CA VAL A 159 18.98 -14.34 -2.59
C VAL A 159 17.65 -15.08 -2.58
N ILE A 160 16.77 -14.71 -1.65
CA ILE A 160 15.49 -15.40 -1.42
C ILE A 160 14.33 -14.41 -1.67
N PRO A 161 13.34 -14.72 -2.52
CA PRO A 161 12.12 -13.92 -2.62
C PRO A 161 11.41 -13.83 -1.26
N TYR A 162 11.00 -12.64 -0.81
CA TYR A 162 10.26 -12.51 0.45
C TYR A 162 8.88 -13.20 0.37
N ALA A 163 8.29 -13.24 -0.83
CA ALA A 163 7.07 -13.99 -1.11
C ALA A 163 7.32 -15.01 -2.24
N THR A 164 6.95 -16.28 -2.02
CA THR A 164 6.84 -17.23 -3.13
C THR A 164 5.61 -16.86 -3.96
N ILE A 165 5.81 -16.46 -5.22
CA ILE A 165 4.72 -16.17 -6.16
C ILE A 165 4.41 -17.39 -7.01
N VAL A 166 3.12 -17.72 -7.14
CA VAL A 166 2.62 -18.82 -7.96
C VAL A 166 1.47 -18.30 -8.82
N GLU A 167 1.75 -17.96 -10.07
CA GLU A 167 0.72 -17.66 -11.08
C GLU A 167 -0.18 -18.90 -11.26
N THR A 168 -1.51 -18.73 -11.22
CA THR A 168 -2.45 -19.85 -11.06
C THR A 168 -2.55 -20.73 -12.29
N GLU A 169 -2.32 -20.19 -13.48
CA GLU A 169 -2.51 -20.88 -14.75
C GLU A 169 -1.33 -21.75 -15.19
N SER A 170 -0.15 -21.55 -14.58
CA SER A 170 1.08 -22.23 -14.99
C SER A 170 2.10 -22.53 -13.87
N GLY A 171 2.00 -21.87 -12.71
CA GLY A 171 3.00 -21.95 -11.63
C GLY A 171 2.96 -23.24 -10.81
N GLY A 172 3.96 -23.41 -9.93
CA GLY A 172 3.90 -24.34 -8.79
C GLY A 172 3.67 -25.82 -9.13
N GLY A 173 4.02 -26.28 -10.33
CA GLY A 173 3.73 -27.64 -10.78
C GLY A 173 2.22 -27.89 -10.94
N ALA A 174 1.52 -26.99 -11.63
CA ALA A 174 0.08 -27.03 -11.87
C ALA A 174 -0.40 -28.34 -12.52
N ALA A 175 -1.26 -29.08 -11.82
CA ALA A 175 -1.88 -30.33 -12.26
C ALA A 175 -3.41 -30.23 -12.18
N HIS A 176 -3.97 -29.28 -12.92
CA HIS A 176 -5.38 -28.89 -12.80
C HIS A 176 -6.34 -29.89 -13.46
N SER A 177 -7.58 -29.95 -12.94
CA SER A 177 -8.63 -30.78 -13.51
C SER A 177 -9.95 -30.02 -13.60
N LYS A 178 -10.58 -30.07 -14.79
CA LYS A 178 -11.87 -29.43 -15.10
C LYS A 178 -11.97 -27.95 -14.70
N VAL A 179 -10.90 -27.21 -14.97
CA VAL A 179 -10.85 -25.75 -14.85
C VAL A 179 -11.02 -25.09 -16.21
N THR A 180 -11.41 -23.82 -16.21
CA THR A 180 -11.30 -22.93 -17.35
C THR A 180 -10.13 -21.98 -17.12
N ILE A 181 -9.09 -22.11 -17.93
CA ILE A 181 -7.98 -21.15 -18.03
C ILE A 181 -8.33 -20.16 -19.16
N ALA A 182 -8.12 -18.86 -18.94
CA ALA A 182 -8.39 -17.84 -19.94
C ALA A 182 -7.45 -16.63 -19.84
N ALA A 183 -7.04 -16.09 -20.99
CA ALA A 183 -6.23 -14.88 -21.12
C ALA A 183 -7.07 -13.66 -21.57
N ASN A 184 -8.37 -13.63 -21.23
CA ASN A 184 -9.31 -12.69 -21.86
C ASN A 184 -9.29 -11.32 -21.18
N VAL A 185 -8.43 -10.43 -21.68
CA VAL A 185 -8.31 -9.02 -21.29
C VAL A 185 -9.61 -8.20 -21.49
N GLY A 186 -10.58 -8.69 -22.26
CA GLY A 186 -11.89 -8.05 -22.41
C GLY A 186 -12.89 -8.44 -21.32
N THR A 187 -12.72 -9.60 -20.67
CA THR A 187 -13.66 -10.07 -19.62
C THR A 187 -13.17 -9.73 -18.23
N ALA A 188 -11.90 -9.97 -17.93
CA ALA A 188 -11.29 -9.66 -16.63
C ALA A 188 -9.88 -9.08 -16.84
N PRO A 189 -9.75 -7.83 -17.36
CA PRO A 189 -8.45 -7.19 -17.54
C PRO A 189 -7.66 -7.06 -16.24
N GLY A 190 -6.33 -7.09 -16.32
CA GLY A 190 -5.44 -6.84 -15.18
C GLY A 190 -4.98 -8.08 -14.41
N PHE A 191 -5.09 -9.28 -15.01
CA PHE A 191 -4.36 -10.47 -14.55
C PHE A 191 -2.84 -10.30 -14.74
N SER A 192 -2.03 -11.06 -14.01
CA SER A 192 -0.58 -11.22 -14.20
C SER A 192 -0.26 -12.51 -14.97
N GLY A 193 1.03 -12.80 -15.18
CA GLY A 193 1.46 -13.96 -15.95
C GLY A 193 0.90 -13.97 -17.38
N THR A 194 0.16 -15.02 -17.73
CA THR A 194 -0.43 -15.22 -19.06
C THR A 194 -1.95 -15.36 -19.06
N GLY A 195 -2.60 -15.43 -17.88
CA GLY A 195 -4.04 -15.60 -17.77
C GLY A 195 -4.54 -15.80 -16.35
N TYR A 196 -5.78 -16.24 -16.22
CA TYR A 196 -6.44 -16.54 -14.96
C TYR A 196 -7.19 -17.88 -15.04
N VAL A 197 -7.46 -18.50 -13.89
CA VAL A 197 -8.10 -19.81 -13.76
C VAL A 197 -9.41 -19.71 -12.99
N SER A 198 -10.42 -20.49 -13.40
CA SER A 198 -11.65 -20.67 -12.64
C SER A 198 -12.09 -22.14 -12.65
N ILE A 199 -12.69 -22.62 -11.56
CA ILE A 199 -13.13 -24.01 -11.44
C ILE A 199 -14.58 -24.11 -11.97
N SER A 200 -14.75 -24.72 -13.15
CA SER A 200 -16.01 -24.71 -13.92
C SER A 200 -16.86 -25.97 -13.81
N ASP A 201 -16.32 -27.09 -13.31
CA ASP A 201 -17.05 -28.29 -12.83
C ASP A 201 -17.04 -28.35 -11.29
N LEU A 202 -18.04 -28.97 -10.64
CA LEU A 202 -18.10 -29.11 -9.17
C LEU A 202 -17.04 -30.09 -8.62
N SER A 203 -16.65 -31.07 -9.43
CA SER A 203 -15.54 -32.00 -9.18
C SER A 203 -14.19 -31.51 -9.73
N GLY A 204 -14.15 -30.29 -10.26
CA GLY A 204 -12.92 -29.64 -10.72
C GLY A 204 -12.06 -29.14 -9.56
N TYR A 205 -10.77 -28.99 -9.82
CA TYR A 205 -9.80 -28.46 -8.87
C TYR A 205 -8.60 -27.80 -9.55
N MET A 206 -8.05 -26.79 -8.89
CA MET A 206 -6.65 -26.39 -9.09
C MET A 206 -5.80 -27.20 -8.12
N LEU A 207 -4.63 -27.66 -8.58
CA LEU A 207 -3.65 -28.38 -7.77
C LEU A 207 -2.27 -27.92 -8.19
N PHE A 208 -1.44 -27.57 -7.20
CA PHE A 208 -0.06 -27.12 -7.32
C PHE A 208 0.78 -28.11 -6.50
N ASN A 209 1.63 -28.88 -7.17
CA ASN A 209 2.38 -29.99 -6.56
C ASN A 209 3.82 -29.62 -6.17
N ASN A 210 4.28 -28.43 -6.53
CA ASN A 210 5.63 -27.95 -6.25
C ASN A 210 5.62 -26.49 -5.79
N VAL A 211 4.90 -26.21 -4.70
CA VAL A 211 4.89 -24.90 -4.04
C VAL A 211 6.07 -24.85 -3.07
N VAL A 212 7.11 -24.11 -3.43
CA VAL A 212 8.40 -24.13 -2.75
C VAL A 212 8.53 -22.96 -1.77
N VAL A 213 8.92 -23.24 -0.52
CA VAL A 213 9.23 -22.22 0.50
C VAL A 213 10.53 -22.55 1.25
N PRO A 214 11.30 -21.55 1.71
CA PRO A 214 12.66 -21.76 2.21
C PRO A 214 12.71 -22.42 3.60
N SER A 215 11.71 -22.21 4.46
CA SER A 215 11.73 -22.66 5.86
C SER A 215 10.39 -23.24 6.31
N THR A 216 10.41 -24.17 7.27
CA THR A 216 9.20 -24.70 7.91
C THR A 216 8.65 -23.66 8.88
N GLY A 217 7.35 -23.35 8.78
CA GLY A 217 6.73 -22.36 9.65
C GLY A 217 5.33 -21.97 9.20
N LYS A 218 4.82 -20.86 9.75
CA LYS A 218 3.54 -20.27 9.38
C LYS A 218 3.70 -19.21 8.29
N TYR A 219 2.79 -19.25 7.33
CA TYR A 219 2.72 -18.38 6.17
C TYR A 219 1.30 -17.81 6.01
N THR A 220 1.22 -16.58 5.50
CA THR A 220 -0.02 -16.02 4.95
C THR A 220 -0.03 -16.30 3.45
N ILE A 221 -1.07 -16.99 2.96
CA ILE A 221 -1.33 -17.17 1.53
C ILE A 221 -2.30 -16.09 1.08
N LYS A 222 -1.89 -15.25 0.13
CA LYS A 222 -2.68 -14.17 -0.46
C LYS A 222 -3.14 -14.60 -1.85
N LEU A 223 -4.41 -14.93 -2.01
CA LEU A 223 -4.99 -15.33 -3.29
C LEU A 223 -5.52 -14.12 -4.05
N ARG A 224 -4.91 -13.75 -5.17
CA ARG A 224 -5.39 -12.69 -6.06
C ARG A 224 -6.55 -13.20 -6.91
N TYR A 225 -7.68 -12.50 -6.85
CA TYR A 225 -8.93 -12.93 -7.48
C TYR A 225 -9.81 -11.77 -7.95
N SER A 226 -10.70 -12.05 -8.90
CA SER A 226 -11.72 -11.12 -9.40
C SER A 226 -13.08 -11.80 -9.49
N LEU A 227 -14.14 -11.06 -9.17
CA LEU A 227 -15.50 -11.57 -9.06
C LEU A 227 -16.55 -10.46 -9.16
N GLY A 228 -17.65 -10.71 -9.88
CA GLY A 228 -18.84 -9.85 -9.85
C GLY A 228 -19.51 -9.78 -8.45
N ASN A 229 -20.74 -9.29 -8.37
CA ASN A 229 -21.36 -8.96 -7.08
C ASN A 229 -21.83 -10.16 -6.24
N THR A 230 -21.85 -11.37 -6.80
CA THR A 230 -22.28 -12.59 -6.09
C THR A 230 -21.09 -13.33 -5.48
N THR A 231 -21.08 -13.50 -4.15
CA THR A 231 -20.08 -14.29 -3.40
C THR A 231 -20.02 -15.74 -3.87
N ARG A 232 -18.81 -16.31 -4.01
CA ARG A 232 -18.57 -17.69 -4.48
C ARG A 232 -17.41 -18.36 -3.72
N PRO A 233 -17.68 -19.09 -2.63
CA PRO A 233 -16.64 -19.67 -1.79
C PRO A 233 -15.96 -20.90 -2.42
N ALA A 234 -14.74 -21.17 -1.97
CA ALA A 234 -13.94 -22.33 -2.34
C ALA A 234 -13.20 -22.92 -1.12
N LYS A 235 -12.77 -24.17 -1.23
CA LYS A 235 -12.00 -24.87 -0.19
C LYS A 235 -10.51 -24.84 -0.57
N MET A 236 -9.64 -24.61 0.41
CA MET A 236 -8.20 -24.83 0.27
C MET A 236 -7.75 -26.01 1.13
N THR A 237 -6.97 -26.91 0.52
CA THR A 237 -6.28 -28.04 1.16
C THR A 237 -4.79 -27.87 0.94
N VAL A 238 -3.98 -27.97 2.00
CA VAL A 238 -2.53 -27.80 1.97
C VAL A 238 -1.90 -29.05 2.59
N ASN A 239 -0.97 -29.68 1.89
CA ASN A 239 -0.31 -30.92 2.34
C ASN A 239 -1.29 -32.02 2.81
N GLY A 240 -2.43 -32.13 2.13
CA GLY A 240 -3.52 -33.08 2.43
C GLY A 240 -4.53 -32.63 3.50
N THR A 241 -4.20 -31.62 4.31
CA THR A 241 -5.07 -31.07 5.36
C THR A 241 -5.92 -29.91 4.84
N GLN A 242 -7.22 -29.90 5.12
CA GLN A 242 -8.06 -28.71 4.89
C GLN A 242 -7.77 -27.68 5.98
N ILE A 243 -7.19 -26.53 5.63
CA ILE A 243 -6.76 -25.53 6.61
C ILE A 243 -7.74 -24.36 6.69
N LEU A 244 -8.17 -23.79 5.55
CA LEU A 244 -9.10 -22.66 5.50
C LEU A 244 -10.08 -22.73 4.31
N ASN A 245 -11.20 -22.02 4.45
CA ASN A 245 -12.15 -21.76 3.36
C ASN A 245 -11.89 -20.35 2.79
N ILE A 246 -11.87 -20.26 1.46
CA ILE A 246 -11.89 -19.00 0.71
C ILE A 246 -13.34 -18.51 0.68
N LYS A 247 -13.57 -17.28 1.15
CA LYS A 247 -14.88 -16.63 1.19
C LYS A 247 -15.34 -16.25 -0.22
N GLY A 248 -14.42 -15.72 -1.05
CA GLY A 248 -14.70 -15.32 -2.43
C GLY A 248 -15.79 -14.25 -2.50
N LEU A 249 -15.60 -13.13 -1.80
CA LEU A 249 -16.55 -12.00 -1.76
C LEU A 249 -16.50 -11.18 -3.06
N GLY A 250 -17.57 -10.46 -3.41
CA GLY A 250 -17.58 -9.68 -4.65
C GLY A 250 -16.46 -8.62 -4.74
N THR A 251 -15.79 -8.53 -5.90
CA THR A 251 -14.80 -7.46 -6.17
C THR A 251 -15.43 -6.22 -6.81
N GLY A 252 -16.68 -6.32 -7.28
CA GLY A 252 -17.53 -5.21 -7.74
C GLY A 252 -17.61 -5.10 -9.27
N ALA A 253 -16.52 -5.47 -9.95
CA ALA A 253 -16.43 -5.57 -11.41
C ALA A 253 -15.29 -6.54 -11.76
N TRP A 254 -15.36 -7.20 -12.92
CA TRP A 254 -14.36 -8.20 -13.32
C TRP A 254 -12.97 -7.61 -13.61
N SER A 255 -12.87 -6.29 -13.81
CA SER A 255 -11.62 -5.53 -13.85
C SER A 255 -10.96 -5.35 -12.47
N ASN A 256 -11.71 -5.57 -11.38
CA ASN A 256 -11.26 -5.25 -10.03
C ASN A 256 -10.66 -6.51 -9.40
N TRP A 257 -9.34 -6.55 -9.26
CA TRP A 257 -8.65 -7.61 -8.56
C TRP A 257 -8.49 -7.26 -7.07
N LYS A 258 -8.80 -8.20 -6.19
CA LYS A 258 -8.55 -8.14 -4.74
C LYS A 258 -7.67 -9.32 -4.33
N TYR A 259 -7.07 -9.24 -3.16
CA TYR A 259 -6.52 -10.41 -2.48
C TYR A 259 -7.50 -10.92 -1.42
N GLU A 260 -7.53 -12.23 -1.21
CA GLU A 260 -8.02 -12.82 0.04
C GLU A 260 -6.84 -13.41 0.81
N GLU A 261 -6.66 -12.96 2.06
CA GLU A 261 -5.55 -13.40 2.93
C GLU A 261 -5.99 -14.59 3.80
N LEU A 262 -5.25 -15.68 3.70
CA LEU A 262 -5.41 -16.92 4.46
C LEU A 262 -4.21 -17.08 5.39
N LYS A 263 -4.40 -16.83 6.69
CA LYS A 263 -3.30 -16.69 7.68
C LYS A 263 -3.09 -17.94 8.53
N GLY A 264 -1.90 -18.06 9.09
CA GLY A 264 -1.50 -19.14 9.98
C GLY A 264 -1.29 -20.49 9.30
N VAL A 265 -1.08 -20.51 7.98
CA VAL A 265 -0.96 -21.75 7.19
C VAL A 265 0.41 -22.37 7.41
N ASP A 266 0.44 -23.61 7.91
CA ASP A 266 1.68 -24.36 8.13
C ASP A 266 2.22 -24.93 6.81
N LEU A 267 3.45 -24.55 6.45
CA LEU A 267 4.20 -25.10 5.31
C LEU A 267 5.55 -25.66 5.78
N ASN A 268 6.07 -26.65 5.07
CA ASN A 268 7.38 -27.23 5.30
C ASN A 268 8.44 -26.55 4.43
N ALA A 269 9.68 -26.47 4.91
CA ALA A 269 10.83 -26.17 4.08
C ALA A 269 10.88 -27.15 2.89
N GLY A 270 11.13 -26.66 1.68
CA GLY A 270 11.08 -27.48 0.48
C GLY A 270 9.74 -27.39 -0.24
N SER A 271 9.33 -28.51 -0.84
CA SER A 271 8.17 -28.60 -1.73
C SER A 271 6.89 -28.94 -0.98
N ASN A 272 5.82 -28.19 -1.25
CA ASN A 272 4.50 -28.34 -0.65
C ASN A 272 3.42 -28.50 -1.73
N THR A 273 2.29 -29.06 -1.31
CA THR A 273 1.10 -29.22 -2.17
C THR A 273 -0.01 -28.28 -1.73
N ILE A 274 -0.63 -27.58 -2.70
CA ILE A 274 -1.82 -26.75 -2.48
C ILE A 274 -2.89 -27.15 -3.47
N LYS A 275 -4.09 -27.47 -2.98
CA LYS A 275 -5.27 -27.81 -3.79
C LYS A 275 -6.40 -26.83 -3.47
N ILE A 276 -7.06 -26.31 -4.50
CA ILE A 276 -8.28 -25.51 -4.37
C ILE A 276 -9.43 -26.21 -5.08
N GLU A 277 -10.55 -26.33 -4.37
CA GLU A 277 -11.73 -27.08 -4.76
C GLU A 277 -12.98 -26.19 -4.67
N ARG A 278 -13.94 -26.40 -5.58
CA ARG A 278 -15.19 -25.65 -5.60
C ARG A 278 -16.18 -26.18 -4.57
N LEU A 279 -16.83 -25.29 -3.82
CA LEU A 279 -17.77 -25.66 -2.75
C LEU A 279 -19.26 -25.59 -3.14
N ALA A 280 -19.62 -24.93 -4.24
CA ALA A 280 -21.01 -24.59 -4.56
C ALA A 280 -21.39 -24.84 -6.03
N SER A 281 -22.69 -24.82 -6.33
CA SER A 281 -23.24 -25.02 -7.68
C SER A 281 -22.85 -23.94 -8.69
N ASN A 282 -22.41 -22.76 -8.26
CA ASN A 282 -21.80 -21.73 -9.13
C ASN A 282 -20.29 -21.97 -9.31
N THR A 283 -19.72 -21.58 -10.46
CA THR A 283 -18.25 -21.60 -10.68
C THR A 283 -17.54 -20.71 -9.66
N THR A 284 -16.25 -20.88 -9.43
CA THR A 284 -15.51 -20.01 -8.50
C THR A 284 -15.43 -18.54 -8.98
N ALA A 285 -14.78 -17.69 -8.19
CA ALA A 285 -14.09 -16.52 -8.74
C ALA A 285 -13.10 -16.92 -9.85
N VAL A 286 -12.64 -15.93 -10.62
CA VAL A 286 -11.40 -16.09 -11.38
C VAL A 286 -10.24 -15.81 -10.43
N TYR A 287 -9.29 -16.74 -10.38
CA TYR A 287 -8.06 -16.68 -9.62
C TYR A 287 -6.91 -16.38 -10.57
N ASP A 288 -5.93 -15.64 -10.08
CA ASP A 288 -4.87 -15.06 -10.89
C ASP A 288 -3.50 -15.54 -10.40
N ARG A 289 -3.15 -15.26 -9.14
CA ARG A 289 -1.94 -15.81 -8.51
C ARG A 289 -2.08 -15.99 -7.00
N PHE A 290 -1.12 -16.70 -6.43
CA PHE A 290 -0.82 -16.70 -5.00
C PHE A 290 0.46 -15.90 -4.74
N GLU A 291 0.46 -15.15 -3.65
CA GLU A 291 1.68 -14.70 -2.97
C GLU A 291 1.72 -15.38 -1.59
N ILE A 292 2.83 -16.00 -1.25
CA ILE A 292 2.98 -16.77 -0.01
C ILE A 292 4.08 -16.09 0.82
N GLU A 293 3.66 -15.33 1.83
CA GLU A 293 4.53 -14.50 2.69
C GLU A 293 4.75 -15.21 4.05
N PRO A 294 5.98 -15.32 4.57
CA PRO A 294 6.23 -15.88 5.90
C PRO A 294 5.68 -14.95 6.98
N GLU A 295 5.04 -15.53 8.01
CA GLU A 295 4.55 -14.77 9.17
C GLU A 295 5.66 -14.52 10.20
N ALA A 296 6.74 -15.30 10.12
CA ALA A 296 8.00 -14.99 10.79
C ALA A 296 8.74 -13.88 10.03
N VAL A 297 8.75 -12.67 10.61
CA VAL A 297 9.58 -11.56 10.12
C VAL A 297 11.06 -11.89 10.40
N PRO A 298 11.98 -11.73 9.44
CA PRO A 298 13.41 -11.95 9.69
C PRO A 298 13.94 -10.94 10.71
N VAL A 299 14.87 -11.37 11.57
CA VAL A 299 15.63 -10.47 12.43
C VAL A 299 16.67 -9.75 11.58
N LEU A 300 16.66 -8.42 11.63
CA LEU A 300 17.52 -7.56 10.81
C LEU A 300 18.37 -6.66 11.70
N GLY A 301 19.57 -6.32 11.22
CA GLY A 301 20.34 -5.18 11.75
C GLY A 301 19.76 -3.86 11.24
N ASP A 302 20.21 -2.75 11.82
CA ASP A 302 19.86 -1.39 11.37
C ASP A 302 20.03 -1.25 9.85
N GLN A 303 19.03 -0.73 9.14
CA GLN A 303 19.11 -0.57 7.68
C GLN A 303 18.21 0.53 7.10
N THR A 304 18.64 1.08 5.97
CA THR A 304 17.84 1.90 5.05
C THR A 304 17.15 0.97 4.05
N TYR A 305 15.83 0.92 4.11
CA TYR A 305 15.01 0.13 3.19
C TYR A 305 14.93 0.79 1.82
N ARG A 306 14.72 2.11 1.82
CA ARG A 306 14.35 2.88 0.64
C ARG A 306 14.89 4.30 0.70
N THR A 307 15.41 4.76 -0.43
CA THR A 307 15.57 6.17 -0.78
C THR A 307 14.82 6.41 -2.10
N THR A 308 14.13 7.54 -2.24
CA THR A 308 13.48 7.97 -3.48
C THR A 308 13.64 9.48 -3.61
N THR A 309 14.39 9.89 -4.63
CA THR A 309 14.73 11.27 -4.97
C THR A 309 13.84 11.81 -6.11
N PHE A 310 13.02 10.95 -6.73
CA PHE A 310 12.17 11.26 -7.89
C PHE A 310 12.89 11.73 -9.15
N GLU A 311 14.18 12.01 -9.08
CA GLU A 311 15.00 12.51 -10.16
C GLU A 311 15.18 11.53 -11.33
N ALA A 312 15.69 12.04 -12.45
CA ALA A 312 16.03 11.22 -13.62
C ALA A 312 17.15 10.20 -13.35
N THR A 313 17.78 10.26 -12.17
CA THR A 313 18.81 9.34 -11.67
C THR A 313 18.35 8.53 -10.44
N ASP A 314 17.03 8.43 -10.19
CA ASP A 314 16.50 7.58 -9.11
C ASP A 314 16.88 6.10 -9.30
N ILE A 315 17.00 5.37 -8.19
CA ILE A 315 17.34 3.94 -8.15
C ILE A 315 16.18 3.03 -8.60
N ASP A 316 14.95 3.54 -8.54
CA ASP A 316 13.77 2.93 -9.13
C ASP A 316 13.72 3.30 -10.62
N PRO A 317 13.94 2.33 -11.54
CA PRO A 317 14.00 2.61 -12.97
C PRO A 317 12.65 3.04 -13.54
N MET A 318 11.54 2.72 -12.88
CA MET A 318 10.21 3.20 -13.29
C MET A 318 10.01 4.66 -12.92
N ILE A 319 10.54 5.11 -11.78
CA ILE A 319 10.55 6.53 -11.40
C ILE A 319 11.53 7.31 -12.28
N ALA A 320 12.77 6.83 -12.44
CA ALA A 320 13.77 7.47 -13.29
C ALA A 320 13.28 7.64 -14.74
N ALA A 321 12.73 6.58 -15.35
CA ALA A 321 12.21 6.61 -16.72
C ALA A 321 10.83 7.29 -16.89
N THR A 322 10.11 7.59 -15.81
CA THR A 322 8.88 8.40 -15.90
C THR A 322 9.26 9.83 -16.32
N ALA A 323 8.62 10.35 -17.36
CA ALA A 323 8.86 11.72 -17.82
C ALA A 323 8.27 12.75 -16.84
N THR A 324 8.84 13.96 -16.80
CA THR A 324 8.13 15.11 -16.21
C THR A 324 6.77 15.28 -16.89
N ASP A 325 5.77 15.65 -16.09
CA ASP A 325 4.35 15.73 -16.40
C ASP A 325 3.61 14.39 -16.61
N ALA A 326 4.28 13.23 -16.50
CA ALA A 326 3.63 11.92 -16.54
C ALA A 326 3.24 11.36 -15.16
N ILE A 327 2.28 10.43 -15.14
CA ILE A 327 1.81 9.72 -13.93
C ILE A 327 2.82 8.61 -13.58
N VAL A 328 3.25 8.58 -12.31
CA VAL A 328 4.11 7.52 -11.76
C VAL A 328 3.30 6.24 -11.55
N ASN A 329 3.84 5.11 -12.00
CA ASN A 329 3.22 3.79 -11.87
C ASN A 329 4.22 2.73 -11.32
N SER A 330 5.14 3.15 -10.43
CA SER A 330 6.07 2.23 -9.74
C SER A 330 5.33 1.41 -8.66
N PRO A 331 5.64 0.11 -8.43
CA PRO A 331 5.12 -0.67 -7.30
C PRO A 331 5.23 0.02 -5.93
N LEU A 332 6.24 0.87 -5.76
CA LEU A 332 6.50 1.64 -4.54
C LEU A 332 5.57 2.86 -4.36
N LEU A 333 4.88 3.30 -5.43
CA LEU A 333 4.09 4.54 -5.57
C LEU A 333 3.03 4.43 -6.70
N ASP A 334 2.33 3.31 -6.81
CA ASP A 334 1.58 2.95 -8.05
C ASP A 334 0.26 3.71 -8.27
N GLY A 335 0.06 4.81 -7.54
CA GLY A 335 -1.16 5.63 -7.59
C GLY A 335 -2.43 4.89 -7.17
N LYS A 336 -2.36 3.64 -6.69
CA LYS A 336 -3.57 2.89 -6.32
C LYS A 336 -4.18 3.46 -5.05
N LYS A 337 -5.49 3.29 -4.97
CA LYS A 337 -6.31 3.69 -3.83
C LYS A 337 -5.90 2.90 -2.58
N ILE A 338 -5.11 3.52 -1.71
CA ILE A 338 -4.63 2.95 -0.42
C ILE A 338 -5.79 2.37 0.40
N ASN A 339 -6.94 3.06 0.36
CA ASN A 339 -8.24 2.51 0.72
C ASN A 339 -9.32 3.04 -0.24
N SER A 340 -10.54 2.51 -0.17
CA SER A 340 -11.66 2.87 -1.07
C SER A 340 -12.11 4.34 -0.98
N LEU A 341 -11.61 5.12 -0.03
CA LEU A 341 -11.96 6.53 0.18
C LEU A 341 -10.97 7.51 -0.47
N SER A 342 -9.75 7.04 -0.83
CA SER A 342 -8.76 7.84 -1.55
C SER A 342 -8.96 7.75 -3.07
N GLU A 343 -8.77 8.89 -3.77
CA GLU A 343 -8.72 8.96 -5.24
C GLU A 343 -7.51 9.79 -5.71
N THR A 344 -6.39 9.64 -5.00
CA THR A 344 -5.10 10.25 -5.34
C THR A 344 -4.52 9.75 -6.66
N SER A 345 -3.81 10.64 -7.36
CA SER A 345 -2.87 10.28 -8.43
C SER A 345 -1.51 10.94 -8.17
N VAL A 346 -0.42 10.32 -8.62
CA VAL A 346 0.95 10.79 -8.42
C VAL A 346 1.58 11.08 -9.77
N LYS A 347 2.14 12.29 -9.93
CA LYS A 347 2.67 12.83 -11.19
C LYS A 347 4.04 13.46 -10.94
N LEU A 348 5.03 13.27 -11.81
CA LEU A 348 6.29 13.99 -11.67
C LEU A 348 6.17 15.43 -12.20
N VAL A 349 6.65 16.42 -11.43
CA VAL A 349 6.63 17.83 -11.81
C VAL A 349 7.95 18.52 -11.45
N ASN A 350 8.35 19.52 -12.23
CA ASN A 350 9.52 20.32 -11.90
C ASN A 350 9.11 21.51 -11.02
N ARG A 351 9.69 21.63 -9.81
CA ARG A 351 9.45 22.72 -8.86
C ARG A 351 10.77 23.09 -8.18
N ASN A 352 11.06 24.38 -8.05
CA ASN A 352 12.30 24.91 -7.43
C ASN A 352 13.60 24.30 -8.02
N SER A 353 13.57 23.87 -9.29
CA SER A 353 14.63 23.12 -9.98
C SER A 353 14.88 21.67 -9.53
N SER A 354 14.04 21.09 -8.66
CA SER A 354 13.94 19.64 -8.40
C SER A 354 12.78 19.00 -9.18
N ARG A 355 12.84 17.70 -9.44
CA ARG A 355 11.77 16.90 -10.07
C ARG A 355 10.97 16.11 -9.02
N MET A 356 10.05 16.79 -8.34
CA MET A 356 9.25 16.25 -7.23
C MET A 356 8.05 15.40 -7.69
N ALA A 357 7.49 14.59 -6.78
CA ALA A 357 6.17 14.00 -6.97
C ALA A 357 5.05 14.96 -6.52
N GLU A 358 4.18 15.33 -7.45
CA GLU A 358 2.89 16.00 -7.20
C GLU A 358 1.80 14.95 -6.96
N ILE A 359 1.22 14.96 -5.76
CA ILE A 359 0.04 14.18 -5.39
C ILE A 359 -1.18 15.08 -5.62
N THR A 360 -2.06 14.67 -6.53
CA THR A 360 -3.31 15.39 -6.82
C THR A 360 -4.46 14.78 -6.01
N ILE A 361 -5.26 15.64 -5.36
CA ILE A 361 -6.28 15.26 -4.38
C ILE A 361 -7.63 15.85 -4.81
N PRO A 362 -8.59 15.03 -5.30
CA PRO A 362 -9.84 15.53 -5.85
C PRO A 362 -10.76 16.21 -4.82
N ALA A 363 -11.40 17.29 -5.25
CA ALA A 363 -12.26 18.21 -4.49
C ALA A 363 -13.36 17.65 -3.58
N THR A 364 -13.69 16.35 -3.69
CA THR A 364 -14.78 15.68 -2.94
C THR A 364 -14.34 14.35 -2.32
N LYS A 365 -13.02 14.11 -2.23
CA LYS A 365 -12.42 12.86 -1.73
C LYS A 365 -11.37 13.15 -0.68
N ARG A 366 -11.01 12.14 0.10
CA ARG A 366 -9.83 12.20 0.96
C ARG A 366 -8.59 12.03 0.08
N GLY A 367 -7.55 12.80 0.33
CA GLY A 367 -6.28 12.63 -0.36
C GLY A 367 -5.30 11.88 0.52
N ILE A 368 -5.12 10.59 0.29
CA ILE A 368 -4.16 9.79 1.06
C ILE A 368 -3.01 9.39 0.15
N ILE A 369 -1.80 9.88 0.45
CA ILE A 369 -0.55 9.22 0.04
C ILE A 369 0.08 8.58 1.27
N GLY A 370 0.75 7.45 1.05
CA GLY A 370 1.61 6.84 2.04
C GLY A 370 2.76 6.11 1.37
N PHE A 371 3.77 5.81 2.16
CA PHE A 371 5.02 5.21 1.71
C PHE A 371 5.31 4.01 2.62
N PRO A 372 5.24 2.78 2.11
CA PRO A 372 5.57 1.60 2.89
C PRO A 372 7.10 1.49 3.06
N PHE A 373 7.54 0.96 4.21
CA PHE A 373 8.96 0.67 4.45
C PHE A 373 9.48 -0.41 3.50
N ASN A 374 8.63 -1.41 3.21
CA ASN A 374 8.85 -2.46 2.23
C ASN A 374 8.17 -2.14 0.89
N ASN A 375 8.49 -2.87 -0.18
CA ASN A 375 7.76 -2.84 -1.46
C ASN A 375 6.38 -3.54 -1.40
N SER A 376 5.69 -3.47 -0.25
CA SER A 376 4.31 -3.93 -0.02
C SER A 376 3.77 -3.35 1.29
N TRP A 377 2.47 -3.04 1.31
CA TRP A 377 1.72 -2.69 2.52
C TRP A 377 1.36 -3.90 3.41
N THR A 378 1.61 -5.13 2.96
CA THR A 378 1.26 -6.35 3.74
C THR A 378 2.34 -6.72 4.76
N VAL A 379 3.61 -6.64 4.36
CA VAL A 379 4.78 -7.02 5.16
C VAL A 379 5.24 -5.84 6.02
N PRO A 380 5.03 -5.85 7.35
CA PRO A 380 5.71 -4.89 8.23
C PRO A 380 7.20 -5.26 8.35
N VAL A 381 8.03 -4.32 8.81
CA VAL A 381 9.36 -4.67 9.34
C VAL A 381 9.32 -4.48 10.84
N SER A 382 9.90 -5.43 11.59
CA SER A 382 9.98 -5.39 13.05
C SER A 382 11.31 -4.80 13.51
N MET A 383 11.35 -3.47 13.65
CA MET A 383 12.41 -2.71 14.34
C MET A 383 11.89 -2.12 15.65
N LYS A 384 12.81 -1.79 16.57
CA LYS A 384 12.53 -0.95 17.74
C LYS A 384 12.26 0.51 17.37
N SER A 385 13.06 1.03 16.43
CA SER A 385 12.99 2.42 15.98
C SER A 385 12.87 2.52 14.46
N TYR A 386 12.17 3.54 13.97
CA TYR A 386 11.98 3.83 12.54
C TYR A 386 12.25 5.31 12.28
N THR A 387 12.90 5.63 11.16
CA THR A 387 13.10 7.01 10.72
C THR A 387 12.41 7.24 9.38
N VAL A 388 11.73 8.38 9.27
CA VAL A 388 11.17 8.92 8.03
C VAL A 388 11.79 10.29 7.80
N GLU A 389 12.55 10.43 6.72
CA GLU A 389 13.01 11.73 6.22
C GLU A 389 12.37 12.03 4.87
N SER A 390 11.97 13.28 4.63
CA SER A 390 11.40 13.71 3.35
C SER A 390 11.32 15.25 3.27
N SER A 391 11.46 15.77 2.05
CA SER A 391 11.07 17.13 1.66
C SER A 391 9.60 17.17 1.24
N PHE A 392 8.84 18.20 1.60
CA PHE A 392 7.50 18.43 1.03
C PHE A 392 7.15 19.92 0.87
N ILE A 393 6.19 20.20 -0.01
CA ILE A 393 5.56 21.52 -0.18
C ILE A 393 4.04 21.36 -0.07
N LEU A 394 3.43 22.21 0.77
CA LEU A 394 1.97 22.29 0.97
C LEU A 394 1.45 23.57 0.29
N PRO A 395 0.80 23.50 -0.89
CA PRO A 395 0.40 24.68 -1.68
C PRO A 395 -0.93 25.33 -1.20
N ASP A 396 -1.79 24.57 -0.54
CA ASP A 396 -3.12 25.01 -0.11
C ASP A 396 -3.21 25.12 1.42
N LYS A 397 -3.51 26.32 1.91
CA LYS A 397 -3.73 26.58 3.36
C LYS A 397 -5.16 26.25 3.82
N ASN A 398 -6.02 25.81 2.91
CA ASN A 398 -7.45 25.57 3.17
C ASN A 398 -7.75 24.09 3.43
N ALA A 399 -6.73 23.25 3.59
CA ALA A 399 -6.83 21.84 3.96
C ALA A 399 -6.00 21.56 5.22
N ASN A 400 -6.44 20.61 6.04
CA ASN A 400 -5.62 20.04 7.11
C ASN A 400 -4.80 18.86 6.54
N TYR A 401 -3.50 18.80 6.80
CA TYR A 401 -2.63 17.69 6.38
C TYR A 401 -2.25 16.85 7.59
N LEU A 402 -2.92 15.70 7.75
CA LEU A 402 -2.75 14.82 8.90
C LEU A 402 -1.67 13.77 8.61
N PHE A 403 -0.55 13.84 9.33
CA PHE A 403 0.54 12.87 9.26
C PHE A 403 0.35 11.77 10.31
N LYS A 404 0.42 10.53 9.85
CA LYS A 404 -0.10 9.38 10.56
C LYS A 404 0.75 8.12 10.36
N LEU A 405 0.66 7.17 11.30
CA LEU A 405 1.40 5.90 11.31
C LEU A 405 0.50 4.68 11.06
N ILE A 406 1.03 3.70 10.32
CA ILE A 406 0.38 2.39 10.10
C ILE A 406 1.17 1.29 10.80
N GLY A 407 0.61 0.76 11.89
CA GLY A 407 1.12 -0.46 12.55
C GLY A 407 0.81 -1.73 11.75
N ALA A 408 1.51 -2.83 12.00
CA ALA A 408 1.34 -4.12 11.31
C ALA A 408 -0.12 -4.60 11.19
N THR A 409 -0.93 -4.35 12.21
CA THR A 409 -2.37 -4.69 12.29
C THR A 409 -3.27 -3.85 11.37
N GLY A 410 -2.75 -2.80 10.73
CA GLY A 410 -3.56 -1.78 10.05
C GLY A 410 -4.09 -0.70 10.99
N PHE A 411 -3.59 -0.63 12.23
CA PHE A 411 -3.88 0.47 13.15
C PHE A 411 -3.37 1.80 12.59
N GLU A 412 -4.26 2.79 12.56
CA GLU A 412 -4.10 4.13 11.98
C GLU A 412 -4.09 5.20 13.09
N SER A 413 -2.96 5.88 13.36
CA SER A 413 -2.88 6.94 14.39
C SER A 413 -2.36 8.26 13.85
N THR A 414 -3.05 9.37 14.16
CA THR A 414 -2.50 10.71 13.96
C THR A 414 -1.36 10.99 14.93
N VAL A 415 -0.24 11.45 14.37
CA VAL A 415 0.93 11.89 15.12
C VAL A 415 1.00 13.41 15.09
N PHE A 416 0.90 14.05 13.91
CA PHE A 416 0.93 15.50 13.80
C PHE A 416 0.11 16.01 12.60
N VAL A 417 -0.19 17.30 12.60
CA VAL A 417 -1.07 17.96 11.62
C VAL A 417 -0.53 19.34 11.27
N PHE A 418 -0.49 19.67 9.99
CA PHE A 418 -0.46 21.05 9.50
C PHE A 418 -1.90 21.54 9.37
N GLY A 419 -2.31 22.44 10.26
CA GLY A 419 -3.68 22.96 10.32
C GLY A 419 -3.91 24.15 9.39
N MET A 420 -5.15 24.37 8.96
CA MET A 420 -5.55 25.53 8.13
C MET A 420 -5.23 26.90 8.76
N ASP A 421 -5.05 26.93 10.08
CA ASP A 421 -4.66 28.09 10.89
C ASP A 421 -3.16 28.45 10.80
N GLY A 422 -2.39 27.74 9.96
CA GLY A 422 -0.96 27.94 9.83
C GLY A 422 -0.15 27.38 11.00
N LYS A 423 -0.75 26.55 11.87
CA LYS A 423 -0.08 25.91 13.00
C LYS A 423 0.32 24.47 12.71
N ILE A 424 1.36 24.01 13.40
CA ILE A 424 1.78 22.62 13.47
C ILE A 424 1.34 22.10 14.83
N TYR A 425 0.51 21.07 14.86
CA TYR A 425 0.05 20.40 16.07
C TYR A 425 0.58 18.97 16.12
N ALA A 426 1.01 18.49 17.29
CA ALA A 426 1.49 17.11 17.44
C ALA A 426 1.01 16.44 18.73
N ARG A 427 0.91 15.10 18.68
CA ARG A 427 0.38 14.25 19.75
C ARG A 427 1.19 14.42 21.03
N SER A 428 0.51 14.92 22.07
CA SER A 428 1.14 15.21 23.37
C SER A 428 0.76 14.23 24.47
N ASN A 429 -0.03 13.19 24.17
CA ASN A 429 -0.30 12.09 25.09
C ASN A 429 -0.63 10.75 24.39
N ASN A 430 -0.53 9.68 25.16
CA ASN A 430 -0.58 8.30 24.70
C ASN A 430 -1.99 7.68 24.64
N THR A 431 -3.05 8.40 25.01
CA THR A 431 -4.41 7.84 24.96
C THR A 431 -4.92 7.67 23.53
N ALA A 432 -5.92 6.79 23.33
CA ALA A 432 -6.53 6.58 22.01
C ALA A 432 -7.14 7.87 21.44
N SER A 433 -7.87 8.60 22.28
CA SER A 433 -8.40 9.95 21.98
C SER A 433 -7.38 11.07 22.24
N GLY A 434 -6.08 10.76 22.18
CA GLY A 434 -5.00 11.66 22.58
C GLY A 434 -4.95 12.93 21.75
N ALA A 435 -5.03 14.07 22.42
CA ALA A 435 -4.98 15.37 21.79
C ALA A 435 -3.62 15.61 21.11
N LEU A 436 -3.68 16.32 19.98
CA LEU A 436 -2.53 16.98 19.41
C LEU A 436 -2.48 18.41 19.97
N ALA A 437 -1.30 19.01 20.07
CA ALA A 437 -1.13 20.34 20.61
C ALA A 437 0.01 21.12 19.92
N GLU A 438 -0.03 22.45 19.97
CA GLU A 438 0.80 23.33 19.14
C GLU A 438 2.31 23.17 19.38
N ARG A 439 3.09 22.97 18.31
CA ARG A 439 4.56 22.80 18.31
C ARG A 439 5.29 23.74 17.35
N GLY A 440 4.58 24.40 16.44
CA GLY A 440 5.21 25.30 15.48
C GLY A 440 4.22 26.00 14.56
N ILE A 441 4.76 26.67 13.54
CA ILE A 441 4.00 27.36 12.49
C ILE A 441 4.46 26.87 11.12
N TRP A 442 3.59 26.95 10.13
CA TRP A 442 3.91 26.67 8.73
C TRP A 442 3.33 27.74 7.81
N SER A 443 3.69 27.68 6.53
CA SER A 443 3.17 28.56 5.49
C SER A 443 3.14 27.84 4.16
N LYS A 444 2.13 28.16 3.34
CA LYS A 444 1.94 27.51 2.05
C LYS A 444 3.05 27.85 1.05
N ASP A 445 3.26 26.99 0.07
CA ASP A 445 4.30 27.05 -0.97
C ASP A 445 5.76 27.01 -0.46
N ILE A 446 6.00 26.93 0.85
CA ILE A 446 7.31 26.68 1.44
C ILE A 446 7.66 25.19 1.34
N GLN A 447 8.94 24.90 1.05
CA GLN A 447 9.51 23.56 1.15
C GLN A 447 10.05 23.33 2.56
N TYR A 448 9.56 22.27 3.20
CA TYR A 448 9.98 21.83 4.53
C TYR A 448 10.69 20.49 4.42
N LYS A 449 11.82 20.32 5.10
CA LYS A 449 12.43 19.01 5.32
C LYS A 449 12.09 18.50 6.72
N ILE A 450 11.42 17.36 6.80
CA ILE A 450 11.19 16.65 8.06
C ILE A 450 12.19 15.53 8.28
N LYS A 451 12.49 15.29 9.55
CA LYS A 451 12.96 14.01 10.08
C LYS A 451 12.07 13.61 11.24
N LEU A 452 11.42 12.46 11.13
CA LEU A 452 10.62 11.85 12.18
C LEU A 452 11.35 10.60 12.67
N VAL A 453 11.46 10.43 13.99
CA VAL A 453 12.01 9.20 14.59
C VAL A 453 10.96 8.63 15.53
N PHE A 454 10.56 7.37 15.29
CA PHE A 454 9.52 6.67 16.04
C PHE A 454 10.13 5.51 16.81
N HIS A 455 10.06 5.57 18.13
CA HIS A 455 10.55 4.54 19.04
C HIS A 455 9.36 3.70 19.53
N VAL A 456 9.07 2.59 18.84
CA VAL A 456 7.89 1.76 19.16
C VAL A 456 8.10 0.86 20.36
N ASP A 457 9.37 0.58 20.72
CA ASP A 457 9.76 -0.16 21.93
C ASP A 457 9.55 0.64 23.22
N THR A 458 9.73 1.96 23.17
CA THR A 458 9.54 2.90 24.30
C THR A 458 8.33 3.82 24.16
N GLN A 459 7.53 3.65 23.10
CA GLN A 459 6.31 4.42 22.77
C GLN A 459 6.53 5.94 22.74
N SER A 460 7.63 6.41 22.16
CA SER A 460 7.97 7.84 22.03
C SER A 460 8.33 8.23 20.59
N TYR A 461 8.33 9.53 20.28
CA TYR A 461 8.77 10.02 18.99
C TYR A 461 9.44 11.40 19.04
N GLU A 462 10.38 11.62 18.13
CA GLU A 462 11.01 12.91 17.87
C GLU A 462 10.60 13.45 16.49
N MET A 463 10.61 14.78 16.35
CA MET A 463 10.45 15.45 15.06
C MET A 463 11.39 16.64 14.94
N TYR A 464 12.06 16.70 13.79
CA TYR A 464 12.89 17.81 13.35
C TYR A 464 12.23 18.43 12.12
N LEU A 465 12.17 19.76 12.09
CA LEU A 465 11.70 20.56 10.94
C LEU A 465 12.84 21.49 10.52
N ASP A 466 13.30 21.33 9.27
CA ASP A 466 14.46 22.02 8.69
C ASP A 466 15.72 21.90 9.58
N GLY A 467 15.89 20.72 10.19
CA GLY A 467 16.96 20.38 11.12
C GLY A 467 16.73 20.78 12.59
N ASN A 468 15.71 21.60 12.89
CA ASN A 468 15.40 22.05 14.24
C ASN A 468 14.48 21.04 14.94
N LYS A 469 14.89 20.47 16.08
CA LYS A 469 14.01 19.61 16.89
C LYS A 469 12.83 20.44 17.42
N ILE A 470 11.61 20.07 17.03
CA ILE A 470 10.34 20.70 17.48
C ILE A 470 9.49 19.76 18.34
N ILE A 471 9.83 18.47 18.41
CA ILE A 471 9.23 17.47 19.30
C ILE A 471 10.37 16.65 19.90
N ASP A 472 10.39 16.54 21.23
CA ASP A 472 11.45 15.86 21.98
C ASP A 472 10.87 14.68 22.77
N ASN A 473 10.89 13.49 22.15
CA ASN A 473 10.51 12.22 22.76
C ASN A 473 9.09 12.21 23.34
N GLU A 474 8.13 12.88 22.69
CA GLU A 474 6.75 12.94 23.15
C GLU A 474 6.01 11.60 22.98
N PRO A 475 4.89 11.36 23.69
CA PRO A 475 4.28 10.04 23.73
C PRO A 475 3.55 9.67 22.44
N MET A 476 3.90 8.52 21.86
CA MET A 476 3.07 7.85 20.85
C MET A 476 1.78 7.35 21.50
N GLN A 477 0.76 7.02 20.70
CA GLN A 477 -0.40 6.31 21.23
C GLN A 477 0.02 4.95 21.80
N THR A 478 -0.47 4.60 23.00
CA THR A 478 -0.31 3.28 23.60
C THR A 478 -1.05 2.25 22.74
N ASP A 479 -0.30 1.59 21.88
CA ASP A 479 -0.65 0.34 21.22
C ASP A 479 0.58 -0.59 21.30
N THR A 480 0.38 -1.87 21.05
CA THR A 480 1.41 -2.90 21.17
C THR A 480 2.41 -2.87 20.01
N TYR A 481 2.05 -2.20 18.89
CA TYR A 481 2.80 -2.13 17.62
C TYR A 481 3.41 -3.47 17.16
N THR A 482 2.76 -4.60 17.51
CA THR A 482 3.34 -5.95 17.40
C THR A 482 3.62 -6.33 15.95
N GLY A 483 4.87 -6.71 15.66
CA GLY A 483 5.35 -6.97 14.30
C GLY A 483 5.87 -5.72 13.58
N GLY A 484 5.77 -4.54 14.19
CA GLY A 484 6.37 -3.29 13.73
C GLY A 484 5.46 -2.40 12.88
N LEU A 485 6.08 -1.55 12.08
CA LEU A 485 5.40 -0.59 11.21
C LEU A 485 5.37 -1.07 9.74
N LYS A 486 4.31 -0.68 9.03
CA LYS A 486 4.14 -0.91 7.58
C LYS A 486 4.62 0.28 6.76
N GLY A 487 4.37 1.49 7.24
CA GLY A 487 4.72 2.73 6.56
C GLY A 487 4.14 3.96 7.26
N PHE A 488 4.37 5.12 6.67
CA PHE A 488 3.75 6.38 7.06
C PHE A 488 2.77 6.85 6.00
N TYR A 489 1.85 7.73 6.38
CA TYR A 489 0.89 8.35 5.44
C TYR A 489 0.53 9.78 5.84
N MET A 490 0.10 10.52 4.83
CA MET A 490 -0.40 11.88 4.93
C MET A 490 -1.81 11.91 4.30
N GLU A 491 -2.81 12.24 5.11
CA GLU A 491 -4.18 12.48 4.67
C GLU A 491 -4.41 14.00 4.59
N ALA A 492 -4.56 14.56 3.39
CA ALA A 492 -5.17 15.88 3.25
C ALA A 492 -6.68 15.74 3.41
N ARG A 493 -7.27 16.52 4.32
CA ARG A 493 -8.68 16.42 4.70
C ARG A 493 -9.34 17.78 4.89
N GLU A 494 -10.59 17.85 4.42
CA GLU A 494 -11.41 19.04 4.24
C GLU A 494 -10.75 20.09 3.32
N GLY A 495 -11.53 21.00 2.74
CA GLY A 495 -11.02 21.86 1.69
C GLY A 495 -12.07 22.72 0.98
N ALA A 496 -11.58 23.63 0.14
CA ALA A 496 -12.37 24.63 -0.57
C ALA A 496 -13.30 24.11 -1.68
N ARG A 497 -13.56 22.79 -1.73
CA ARG A 497 -14.17 22.08 -2.88
C ARG A 497 -13.39 22.30 -4.18
N LEU A 498 -12.08 22.50 -4.03
CA LEU A 498 -11.11 22.57 -5.11
C LEU A 498 -10.20 21.35 -5.05
N GLU A 499 -9.58 21.03 -6.17
CA GLU A 499 -8.42 20.14 -6.19
C GLU A 499 -7.34 20.73 -5.27
N THR A 500 -6.89 19.94 -4.29
CA THR A 500 -5.71 20.26 -3.49
C THR A 500 -4.57 19.36 -3.88
N LYS A 501 -3.36 19.71 -3.47
CA LYS A 501 -2.12 19.06 -3.90
C LYS A 501 -1.13 18.96 -2.76
N ILE A 502 -0.19 18.03 -2.88
CA ILE A 502 1.00 17.95 -2.04
C ILE A 502 2.16 17.71 -3.01
N LEU A 503 3.33 18.34 -2.80
CA LEU A 503 4.55 17.91 -3.45
C LEU A 503 5.45 17.21 -2.43
N VAL A 504 6.06 16.08 -2.79
CA VAL A 504 6.94 15.28 -1.93
C VAL A 504 8.22 14.92 -2.68
N ASP A 505 9.34 14.94 -1.96
CA ASP A 505 10.69 14.70 -2.46
C ASP A 505 11.62 14.15 -1.35
N ASP A 506 12.87 13.83 -1.66
CA ASP A 506 13.95 13.41 -0.74
C ASP A 506 13.56 12.30 0.27
N ILE A 507 12.74 11.33 -0.14
CA ILE A 507 12.21 10.34 0.80
C ILE A 507 13.29 9.34 1.18
N GLN A 508 13.58 9.22 2.48
CA GLN A 508 14.39 8.13 3.02
C GLN A 508 13.67 7.43 4.17
N LEU A 509 13.64 6.10 4.11
CA LEU A 509 13.02 5.22 5.08
C LEU A 509 14.05 4.23 5.64
N SER A 510 14.26 4.28 6.95
CA SER A 510 15.22 3.42 7.65
C SER A 510 14.68 2.97 9.01
N GLY A 511 15.34 2.00 9.63
CA GLY A 511 14.99 1.52 10.96
C GLY A 511 16.19 0.95 11.70
N SER A 512 16.06 0.86 13.01
CA SER A 512 17.14 0.57 13.96
C SER A 512 16.65 -0.32 15.09
N ASN A 513 17.55 -1.19 15.56
CA ASN A 513 17.39 -2.02 16.76
C ASN A 513 18.23 -1.53 17.95
N ALA A 514 18.76 -0.30 17.88
CA ALA A 514 19.08 0.48 19.08
C ALA A 514 17.82 0.67 19.95
N LEU A 515 18.00 0.75 21.27
CA LEU A 515 16.90 1.01 22.20
C LEU A 515 16.37 2.44 21.99
N GLY A 516 15.04 2.58 22.03
CA GLY A 516 14.39 3.89 22.01
C GLY A 516 14.61 4.71 23.28
N THR A 517 14.32 6.01 23.18
CA THR A 517 14.28 6.92 24.34
C THR A 517 12.92 6.85 25.01
N ALA A 518 12.84 6.87 26.35
CA ALA A 518 11.56 6.84 27.07
C ALA A 518 10.68 8.07 26.79
N ALA A 519 9.36 7.88 26.70
CA ALA A 519 8.42 8.96 26.42
C ALA A 519 8.35 10.02 27.53
N VAL A 520 8.43 11.30 27.13
CA VAL A 520 8.34 12.48 27.99
C VAL A 520 6.99 13.16 27.75
N VAL A 521 6.12 13.18 28.76
CA VAL A 521 4.87 13.95 28.70
C VAL A 521 5.19 15.43 28.94
N ASN A 522 4.96 16.28 27.94
CA ASN A 522 5.16 17.72 28.08
C ASN A 522 4.13 18.31 29.10
N PRO A 523 4.56 18.91 30.23
CA PRO A 523 3.66 19.40 31.26
C PRO A 523 2.87 20.65 30.83
N ASN A 524 3.33 21.38 29.81
CA ASN A 524 2.53 22.41 29.14
C ASN A 524 2.15 21.89 27.76
N LEU A 525 0.91 21.42 27.63
CA LEU A 525 0.41 20.86 26.36
C LEU A 525 0.49 21.89 25.22
N GLY A 526 0.23 23.18 25.50
CA GLY A 526 -0.02 24.21 24.48
C GLY A 526 -1.49 24.27 24.06
N LYS A 527 -1.81 25.06 23.02
CA LYS A 527 -3.16 25.06 22.42
C LYS A 527 -3.41 23.67 21.80
N LEU A 528 -4.55 23.06 22.11
CA LEU A 528 -4.92 21.77 21.50
C LEU A 528 -5.42 21.97 20.05
N TYR A 529 -5.22 20.94 19.22
CA TYR A 529 -5.82 20.87 17.89
C TYR A 529 -7.32 20.58 18.00
N GLU A 530 -8.11 21.38 17.30
CA GLU A 530 -9.52 21.09 17.03
C GLU A 530 -9.67 20.84 15.53
N ASP A 531 -10.34 19.74 15.17
CA ASP A 531 -10.50 19.31 13.78
C ASP A 531 -11.58 20.13 13.06
N GLN A 532 -11.25 21.38 12.74
CA GLN A 532 -12.16 22.31 12.09
C GLN A 532 -12.33 21.96 10.60
N PRO A 533 -13.56 21.89 10.06
CA PRO A 533 -13.80 21.77 8.63
C PRO A 533 -13.66 23.12 7.92
N TYR A 534 -13.29 23.12 6.64
CA TYR A 534 -13.08 24.35 5.89
C TYR A 534 -14.35 25.21 5.80
N ILE A 535 -14.25 26.44 6.30
CA ILE A 535 -15.25 27.51 6.16
C ILE A 535 -14.85 28.35 4.95
N GLY A 536 -15.77 28.50 4.00
CA GLY A 536 -15.56 29.34 2.83
C GLY A 536 -16.80 30.16 2.51
N THR A 537 -16.78 30.87 1.38
CA THR A 537 -17.97 31.58 0.88
C THR A 537 -19.14 30.61 0.73
N PRO A 538 -20.29 30.85 1.41
CA PRO A 538 -21.47 29.99 1.32
C PRO A 538 -21.96 29.78 -0.11
N VAL A 539 -22.39 28.56 -0.42
CA VAL A 539 -22.96 28.17 -1.71
C VAL A 539 -24.41 27.74 -1.53
N ASN A 540 -25.26 28.22 -2.44
CA ASN A 540 -26.63 27.74 -2.58
C ASN A 540 -26.66 26.55 -3.54
N TYR A 541 -27.26 25.45 -3.10
CA TYR A 541 -27.53 24.27 -3.92
C TYR A 541 -29.04 24.05 -4.07
N TYR A 542 -29.45 23.43 -5.17
CA TYR A 542 -30.84 23.15 -5.50
C TYR A 542 -31.05 21.66 -5.79
N ILE A 543 -32.14 21.09 -5.28
CA ILE A 543 -32.54 19.69 -5.52
C ILE A 543 -33.89 19.67 -6.26
N SER A 544 -34.00 18.87 -7.31
CA SER A 544 -35.27 18.58 -7.99
C SER A 544 -35.37 17.09 -8.31
N GLY A 545 -36.30 16.38 -7.66
CA GLY A 545 -36.49 14.95 -7.89
C GLY A 545 -37.01 14.61 -9.30
N SER A 546 -37.69 15.56 -9.95
CA SER A 546 -38.35 15.39 -11.25
C SER A 546 -37.47 15.82 -12.44
N SER A 547 -36.66 16.88 -12.29
CA SER A 547 -35.84 17.46 -13.38
C SER A 547 -34.34 17.50 -13.10
N GLY A 548 -33.90 17.29 -11.86
CA GLY A 548 -32.50 17.32 -11.48
C GLY A 548 -31.70 16.09 -11.94
N LEU A 549 -30.38 16.23 -11.97
CA LEU A 549 -29.44 15.15 -12.28
C LEU A 549 -28.21 15.25 -11.36
N ASP A 550 -27.75 14.14 -10.80
CA ASP A 550 -26.60 14.13 -9.86
C ASP A 550 -25.23 14.30 -10.55
N ILE A 551 -25.23 14.50 -11.88
CA ILE A 551 -24.10 14.96 -12.71
C ILE A 551 -24.08 16.48 -12.93
N ASN A 552 -25.13 17.21 -12.55
CA ASN A 552 -25.10 18.68 -12.54
C ASN A 552 -24.20 19.19 -11.39
N ASP A 553 -23.96 20.50 -11.33
CA ASP A 553 -23.20 21.14 -10.24
C ASP A 553 -24.07 21.53 -9.03
N GLY A 554 -25.40 21.50 -9.18
CA GLY A 554 -26.38 21.85 -8.15
C GLY A 554 -26.60 23.35 -7.97
N LYS A 555 -25.87 24.25 -8.65
CA LYS A 555 -25.75 25.67 -8.27
C LYS A 555 -26.85 26.59 -8.82
N SER A 556 -27.75 26.08 -9.65
CA SER A 556 -28.94 26.81 -10.11
C SER A 556 -30.16 25.89 -10.16
N THR A 557 -31.34 26.47 -10.31
CA THR A 557 -32.61 25.75 -10.47
C THR A 557 -32.64 24.84 -11.71
N GLU A 558 -31.96 25.24 -12.79
CA GLU A 558 -31.83 24.51 -14.06
C GLU A 558 -30.75 23.43 -14.01
N LYS A 559 -29.81 23.56 -13.06
CA LYS A 559 -28.72 22.63 -12.80
C LYS A 559 -28.83 21.99 -11.41
N ALA A 560 -30.06 21.79 -10.94
CA ALA A 560 -30.33 21.11 -9.68
C ALA A 560 -29.78 19.67 -9.67
N PHE A 561 -29.36 19.20 -8.49
CA PHE A 561 -29.14 17.77 -8.24
C PHE A 561 -30.47 17.02 -8.25
N LYS A 562 -30.43 15.70 -8.46
CA LYS A 562 -31.62 14.85 -8.35
C LYS A 562 -31.90 14.43 -6.91
N THR A 563 -30.85 14.10 -6.16
CA THR A 563 -30.96 13.55 -4.80
C THR A 563 -30.42 14.50 -3.74
N ILE A 564 -31.08 14.52 -2.57
CA ILE A 564 -30.60 15.28 -1.41
C ILE A 564 -29.27 14.68 -0.90
N GLN A 565 -29.10 13.35 -1.03
CA GLN A 565 -27.86 12.66 -0.67
C GLN A 565 -26.67 13.14 -1.50
N LYS A 566 -26.84 13.45 -2.79
CA LYS A 566 -25.79 14.05 -3.62
C LYS A 566 -25.33 15.39 -3.05
N ALA A 567 -26.25 16.28 -2.68
CA ALA A 567 -25.90 17.55 -2.06
C ALA A 567 -25.16 17.37 -0.71
N ALA A 568 -25.61 16.43 0.11
CA ALA A 568 -24.97 16.10 1.38
C ALA A 568 -23.52 15.52 1.24
N THR A 569 -23.10 15.13 0.03
CA THR A 569 -21.69 14.78 -0.26
C THR A 569 -20.82 15.95 -0.71
N VAL A 570 -21.38 17.14 -0.96
CA VAL A 570 -20.67 18.31 -1.52
C VAL A 570 -20.86 19.62 -0.75
N THR A 571 -21.75 19.68 0.23
CA THR A 571 -21.88 20.86 1.11
C THR A 571 -20.63 21.08 1.98
N ASN A 572 -20.36 22.33 2.36
CA ASN A 572 -19.44 22.73 3.43
C ASN A 572 -20.16 23.67 4.43
N PRO A 573 -19.60 23.91 5.63
CA PRO A 573 -20.06 24.95 6.57
C PRO A 573 -20.57 26.23 5.90
N GLY A 574 -21.75 26.70 6.32
CA GLY A 574 -22.43 27.89 5.81
C GLY A 574 -23.37 27.67 4.62
N ASP A 575 -23.29 26.54 3.91
CA ASP A 575 -24.11 26.27 2.73
C ASP A 575 -25.62 26.17 3.00
N THR A 576 -26.42 26.48 1.97
CA THR A 576 -27.86 26.22 1.97
C THR A 576 -28.27 25.32 0.79
N VAL A 577 -28.94 24.22 1.09
CA VAL A 577 -29.52 23.26 0.14
C VAL A 577 -31.03 23.47 0.08
N PHE A 578 -31.51 24.03 -1.02
CA PHE A 578 -32.92 24.25 -1.30
C PHE A 578 -33.53 23.03 -2.01
N ILE A 579 -34.43 22.34 -1.31
CA ILE A 579 -35.14 21.16 -1.81
C ILE A 579 -36.45 21.64 -2.46
N MET A 580 -36.60 21.46 -3.78
CA MET A 580 -37.79 21.91 -4.51
C MET A 580 -39.03 21.07 -4.18
N PRO A 581 -40.25 21.65 -4.33
CA PRO A 581 -41.52 20.94 -4.20
C PRO A 581 -41.56 19.62 -4.98
N GLY A 582 -42.14 18.59 -4.37
CA GLY A 582 -42.29 17.26 -4.97
C GLY A 582 -42.04 16.12 -3.98
N THR A 583 -42.31 14.91 -4.43
CA THR A 583 -42.09 13.68 -3.64
C THR A 583 -40.78 13.03 -4.01
N TYR A 584 -39.94 12.78 -3.00
CA TYR A 584 -38.64 12.12 -3.12
C TYR A 584 -38.76 10.72 -2.50
N LEU A 585 -38.70 9.70 -3.35
CA LEU A 585 -38.95 8.32 -2.96
C LEU A 585 -37.69 7.65 -2.42
N ALA A 586 -37.85 6.88 -1.34
CA ALA A 586 -36.91 5.84 -0.95
C ALA A 586 -36.71 4.84 -2.10
N ASN A 587 -35.46 4.49 -2.42
CA ASN A 587 -35.11 3.67 -3.58
C ASN A 587 -33.98 2.66 -3.32
N THR A 588 -33.60 2.46 -2.05
CA THR A 588 -32.53 1.55 -1.62
C THR A 588 -32.84 0.93 -0.26
N SER A 589 -32.70 -0.38 -0.12
CA SER A 589 -32.82 -1.10 1.16
C SER A 589 -31.58 -0.98 2.06
N ASN A 590 -31.14 0.26 2.29
CA ASN A 590 -30.08 0.61 3.24
C ASN A 590 -30.70 0.99 4.59
N ASP A 591 -29.95 0.89 5.69
CA ASP A 591 -30.39 1.30 7.04
C ASP A 591 -30.76 2.80 7.14
N LYS A 592 -30.16 3.61 6.26
CA LYS A 592 -30.31 5.07 6.16
C LYS A 592 -30.54 5.45 4.70
N TRP A 593 -31.62 6.18 4.41
CA TRP A 593 -31.88 6.66 3.05
C TRP A 593 -31.16 7.99 2.76
N LEU A 594 -31.34 9.01 3.61
CA LEU A 594 -30.50 10.21 3.64
C LEU A 594 -29.56 10.16 4.84
N ASN A 595 -28.25 10.19 4.59
CA ASN A 595 -27.20 10.17 5.59
C ASN A 595 -26.34 11.44 5.47
N ILE A 596 -26.44 12.33 6.47
CA ILE A 596 -25.69 13.58 6.57
C ILE A 596 -24.57 13.40 7.59
N THR A 597 -23.34 13.26 7.12
CA THR A 597 -22.14 12.96 7.95
C THR A 597 -21.10 14.08 7.99
N ARG A 598 -21.23 15.11 7.13
CA ARG A 598 -20.39 16.31 7.19
C ARG A 598 -21.06 17.37 8.05
N SER A 599 -20.30 17.91 9.01
CA SER A 599 -20.73 18.98 9.91
C SER A 599 -20.61 20.36 9.26
N GLY A 600 -21.42 21.31 9.75
CA GLY A 600 -21.05 22.72 9.73
C GLY A 600 -19.91 23.02 10.72
N ALA A 601 -19.59 24.29 10.91
CA ALA A 601 -18.47 24.73 11.75
C ALA A 601 -18.87 25.74 12.82
N HIS A 602 -17.96 25.96 13.76
CA HIS A 602 -17.91 27.18 14.58
C HIS A 602 -16.52 27.80 14.36
N ASP A 603 -16.48 28.98 13.76
CA ASP A 603 -15.24 29.73 13.57
C ASP A 603 -14.71 30.19 14.93
N TYR A 604 -13.45 29.85 15.24
CA TYR A 604 -12.80 30.19 16.51
C TYR A 604 -12.09 31.55 16.48
N GLU A 605 -11.88 32.16 15.30
CA GLU A 605 -11.35 33.53 15.17
C GLU A 605 -12.47 34.56 15.33
N THR A 606 -13.65 34.30 14.76
CA THR A 606 -14.80 35.23 14.80
C THR A 606 -15.88 34.87 15.84
N GLY A 607 -15.98 33.59 16.24
CA GLY A 607 -17.06 33.09 17.11
C GLY A 607 -18.37 32.78 16.38
N GLU A 608 -18.40 32.79 15.04
CA GLU A 608 -19.61 32.58 14.25
C GLU A 608 -19.88 31.08 13.95
N ALA A 609 -21.16 30.69 14.01
CA ALA A 609 -21.60 29.32 13.72
C ALA A 609 -22.06 29.18 12.25
N TYR A 610 -21.28 28.45 11.45
CA TYR A 610 -21.48 28.23 10.02
C TYR A 610 -22.26 26.93 9.77
N TYR A 611 -23.58 26.99 10.00
CA TYR A 611 -24.50 25.86 9.80
C TYR A 611 -24.56 25.39 8.34
N ILE A 612 -24.67 24.08 8.11
CA ILE A 612 -25.14 23.54 6.83
C ILE A 612 -26.67 23.44 6.91
N THR A 613 -27.37 24.17 6.05
CA THR A 613 -28.82 24.26 6.05
C THR A 613 -29.42 23.43 4.92
N TYR A 614 -30.30 22.49 5.23
CA TYR A 614 -31.17 21.80 4.27
C TYR A 614 -32.59 22.31 4.49
N LYS A 615 -33.21 22.90 3.47
CA LYS A 615 -34.53 23.50 3.63
C LYS A 615 -35.42 23.38 2.41
N ALA A 616 -36.73 23.47 2.60
CA ALA A 616 -37.67 23.67 1.51
C ALA A 616 -37.32 24.95 0.71
N TYR A 617 -37.31 24.84 -0.62
CA TYR A 617 -37.21 25.97 -1.54
C TYR A 617 -38.46 26.86 -1.45
N ASP A 618 -39.63 26.22 -1.37
CA ASP A 618 -40.92 26.83 -1.13
C ASP A 618 -41.51 26.25 0.17
N PRO A 619 -41.66 27.04 1.25
CA PRO A 619 -42.18 26.56 2.53
C PRO A 619 -43.69 26.33 2.54
N THR A 620 -44.42 26.81 1.53
CA THR A 620 -45.85 26.56 1.32
C THR A 620 -46.06 25.23 0.59
N ASN A 621 -45.29 24.98 -0.48
CA ASN A 621 -45.34 23.74 -1.26
C ASN A 621 -44.21 22.77 -0.85
N LYS A 622 -44.27 22.29 0.40
CA LYS A 622 -43.19 21.52 1.02
C LYS A 622 -42.78 20.27 0.22
N PRO A 623 -41.47 19.95 0.16
CA PRO A 623 -41.00 18.67 -0.35
C PRO A 623 -41.37 17.53 0.62
N LYS A 624 -41.77 16.38 0.08
CA LYS A 624 -42.13 15.18 0.86
C LYS A 624 -41.08 14.08 0.64
N LEU A 625 -40.52 13.56 1.72
CA LEU A 625 -39.64 12.37 1.71
C LEU A 625 -40.50 11.15 2.03
N GLN A 626 -40.63 10.20 1.11
CA GLN A 626 -41.60 9.10 1.22
C GLN A 626 -40.90 7.74 1.22
N LEU A 627 -41.12 6.95 2.27
CA LEU A 627 -40.85 5.51 2.27
C LEU A 627 -42.00 4.81 1.54
N VAL A 628 -41.69 4.02 0.51
CA VAL A 628 -42.69 3.24 -0.24
C VAL A 628 -42.69 1.78 0.23
N LYS A 629 -43.88 1.18 0.30
CA LYS A 629 -44.14 -0.16 0.90
C LYS A 629 -43.18 -1.29 0.48
N ASP A 630 -42.69 -1.25 -0.76
CA ASP A 630 -41.89 -2.32 -1.36
C ASP A 630 -40.38 -2.19 -1.04
N ILE A 631 -39.94 -1.10 -0.39
CA ILE A 631 -38.56 -0.90 0.06
C ILE A 631 -38.44 -1.30 1.53
N LYS A 632 -37.99 -2.53 1.78
CA LYS A 632 -37.70 -3.05 3.12
C LYS A 632 -36.34 -2.54 3.66
N GLY A 633 -36.11 -2.62 4.97
CA GLY A 633 -34.81 -2.40 5.63
C GLY A 633 -34.37 -0.97 5.99
N ILE A 634 -35.13 0.08 5.65
CA ILE A 634 -34.81 1.46 6.08
C ILE A 634 -35.22 1.68 7.54
N TRP A 635 -34.25 2.00 8.41
CA TRP A 635 -34.50 2.41 9.79
C TRP A 635 -34.57 3.93 9.94
N ASN A 636 -33.77 4.68 9.16
CA ASN A 636 -33.73 6.14 9.18
C ASN A 636 -34.06 6.72 7.79
N MET A 637 -35.18 7.42 7.65
CA MET A 637 -35.43 8.24 6.46
C MET A 637 -34.39 9.38 6.35
N VAL A 638 -34.08 10.05 7.46
CA VAL A 638 -32.99 11.02 7.58
C VAL A 638 -32.16 10.67 8.81
N SER A 639 -30.85 10.51 8.62
CA SER A 639 -29.87 10.29 9.69
C SER A 639 -28.84 11.40 9.66
N ILE A 640 -28.71 12.12 10.77
CA ILE A 640 -27.71 13.18 10.95
C ILE A 640 -26.66 12.66 11.94
N GLN A 641 -25.44 12.51 11.45
CA GLN A 641 -24.24 12.09 12.20
C GLN A 641 -23.21 13.23 12.07
N ALA A 642 -23.66 14.45 12.38
CA ALA A 642 -22.97 15.70 12.06
C ALA A 642 -23.43 16.84 12.99
N ASN A 643 -22.54 17.80 13.25
CA ASN A 643 -22.80 19.00 14.05
C ASN A 643 -23.19 20.19 13.17
N TYR A 644 -23.79 21.23 13.76
CA TYR A 644 -24.17 22.48 13.08
C TYR A 644 -24.99 22.25 11.79
N ILE A 645 -26.04 21.43 11.88
CA ILE A 645 -26.98 21.16 10.78
C ILE A 645 -28.34 21.78 11.09
N ILE A 646 -28.95 22.43 10.10
CA ILE A 646 -30.35 22.83 10.10
C ILE A 646 -31.09 21.98 9.06
N PHE A 647 -32.24 21.42 9.42
CA PHE A 647 -33.10 20.65 8.51
C PHE A 647 -34.56 21.13 8.66
N ASP A 648 -35.06 21.89 7.68
CA ASP A 648 -36.23 22.77 7.83
C ASP A 648 -37.26 22.63 6.69
N GLY A 649 -38.55 22.78 7.02
CA GLY A 649 -39.63 22.88 6.04
C GLY A 649 -39.97 21.60 5.26
N VAL A 650 -39.31 20.47 5.53
CA VAL A 650 -39.52 19.19 4.83
C VAL A 650 -40.61 18.35 5.51
N GLU A 651 -41.41 17.63 4.72
CA GLU A 651 -42.36 16.62 5.21
C GLU A 651 -41.74 15.21 5.09
N VAL A 652 -41.99 14.31 6.05
CA VAL A 652 -41.54 12.91 6.01
C VAL A 652 -42.73 11.98 6.20
N GLU A 653 -42.91 11.05 5.26
CA GLU A 653 -44.00 10.09 5.22
C GLU A 653 -43.46 8.65 5.27
N GLY A 654 -43.93 7.88 6.25
CA GLY A 654 -43.65 6.45 6.38
C GLY A 654 -44.82 5.59 5.89
N THR A 655 -44.59 4.29 5.75
CA THR A 655 -45.51 3.27 5.22
C THR A 655 -46.72 2.96 6.11
N VAL A 656 -47.05 3.80 7.10
CA VAL A 656 -48.07 3.51 8.13
C VAL A 656 -49.47 3.20 7.58
N ASN A 657 -49.80 3.74 6.40
CA ASN A 657 -51.07 3.47 5.69
C ASN A 657 -51.06 2.18 4.86
N ASP A 658 -49.88 1.64 4.55
CA ASP A 658 -49.67 0.38 3.81
C ASP A 658 -49.46 -0.83 4.74
N LEU A 659 -49.14 -0.60 6.02
CA LEU A 659 -48.91 -1.66 7.00
C LEU A 659 -50.18 -2.47 7.29
N THR A 660 -50.09 -3.79 7.14
CA THR A 660 -51.15 -4.74 7.52
C THR A 660 -50.69 -5.67 8.63
N LEU A 661 -51.62 -6.26 9.37
CA LEU A 661 -51.32 -7.27 10.40
C LEU A 661 -50.47 -8.41 9.84
N ALA A 662 -50.81 -8.92 8.65
CA ALA A 662 -50.09 -10.00 7.99
C ALA A 662 -48.62 -9.64 7.66
N MET A 663 -48.35 -8.39 7.27
CA MET A 663 -46.97 -7.91 7.05
C MET A 663 -46.19 -7.79 8.36
N GLY A 664 -46.84 -7.33 9.44
CA GLY A 664 -46.24 -7.31 10.78
C GLY A 664 -45.94 -8.73 11.30
N GLU A 665 -46.83 -9.68 11.06
CA GLU A 665 -46.63 -11.10 11.38
C GLU A 665 -45.54 -11.74 10.52
N GLU A 666 -45.44 -11.42 9.22
CA GLU A 666 -44.35 -11.86 8.34
C GLU A 666 -42.99 -11.36 8.85
N ASN A 667 -42.86 -10.05 9.10
CA ASN A 667 -41.61 -9.45 9.56
C ASN A 667 -41.24 -9.90 10.99
N TYR A 668 -42.22 -10.12 11.87
CA TYR A 668 -41.99 -10.74 13.18
C TYR A 668 -41.45 -12.17 13.06
N ASN A 669 -42.09 -13.02 12.25
CA ASN A 669 -41.66 -14.41 12.03
C ASN A 669 -40.26 -14.48 11.38
N LEU A 670 -39.99 -13.61 10.39
CA LEU A 670 -38.65 -13.43 9.84
C LEU A 670 -37.63 -13.08 10.93
N LYS A 671 -37.99 -12.23 11.90
CA LYS A 671 -37.08 -11.82 12.97
C LYS A 671 -36.73 -12.95 13.94
N ILE A 672 -37.70 -13.76 14.36
CA ILE A 672 -37.41 -14.93 15.22
C ILE A 672 -36.57 -15.99 14.49
N ALA A 673 -36.70 -16.08 13.16
CA ALA A 673 -35.86 -16.93 12.31
C ALA A 673 -34.43 -16.39 12.07
N GLY A 674 -34.03 -15.30 12.73
CA GLY A 674 -32.71 -14.67 12.60
C GLY A 674 -32.60 -13.64 11.46
N GLY A 675 -33.73 -13.21 10.90
CA GLY A 675 -33.80 -12.25 9.79
C GLY A 675 -33.27 -10.85 10.12
N THR A 676 -32.66 -10.22 9.11
CA THR A 676 -32.08 -8.88 9.18
C THR A 676 -32.99 -7.79 8.59
N ASP A 677 -34.29 -8.06 8.50
CA ASP A 677 -35.30 -7.04 8.18
C ASP A 677 -35.72 -6.26 9.44
N TRP A 678 -36.23 -5.04 9.22
CA TRP A 678 -36.58 -4.04 10.23
C TRP A 678 -37.79 -3.16 9.83
N ALA A 679 -38.40 -3.42 8.66
CA ALA A 679 -39.54 -2.67 8.12
C ALA A 679 -40.90 -3.09 8.74
#